data_AF-A0A2M6VDU0-F1
#
_entry.id   AF-A0A2M6VDU0-F1
#
_cell.length_a   1.000
_cell.length_b   1.000
_cell.length_c   1.000
_cell.angle_alpha   90.00
_cell.angle_beta   90.00
_cell.angle_gamma   90.00
#
_symmetry.space_group_name_H-M   'P 1'
#
loop_
_entity.id
_entity.type
_entity.pdbx_description
1 polymer ?
#
loop_
_entity_poly.entity_id
_entity_poly.type
_entity_poly.pdbx_seq_one_letter_code
_entity_poly.pdbx_strand_id
1 'polypeptide(L)'
;MTKSKFKLALECPTKLYYADQRGLYFDKNSDNDFLQSLADGGHQIGELAKYKYHADPIGKEITVETLDYDEAIRITQEKLEAESRSVIAEAALLVHPFFIRVDILIRDEQSKSIEIIEVKSKSVSDETVAAKFRNASGKYESKWLPYLYDVAFQAEVVRLAFPGYKVIPKLLLVDSSVACDVSGLHQMFPIITEKDPESGRARARVKTPDGVTPACLGSLKFLREVNVSNVVSDLRQRPIDNPAHVPQFARQSMLTFMQWAGKIQIERQRVFHGLSKNCKACQYRASEGDPLQSGVHECWQMALSQGLIHGAQKADDRSNPLSIDIWGGGSGSKSMADSVLKCGRGFLSDIQEDDIRPKNPSSGVGMTSLERRMAQVNAASGAGPESVLSESRLAEMDAWNWPLHMIDFETSAPALPFFKGMHPYQTLAFQFSHHVMERMESGEVRIRHASQWISTASGQFPSIEFVRQLRKALMPNGQLNGTVFRYHNHENTVLRSLRGEIMKSSRADAPDAENLLAFIDLITKSTSEEARQSGEYAGPKSMIDLHRLVQEGYFSRKSGGSISLKYVLPAILHDAKGVAQLYERPGLYGLGLDIHSLNFKDAGGHVWLQKAKGGDPYKTLPGIFGKENPDLNEMLMRLAGDDEEEGVIAQGGLAMTAYNYTQFSSISPEERLKIEEALLRYCELDTLAMVMLVQGLMELRGQPMKIETSSILMLN
;
A
#
# COMPACT_ATOMS: atom_id res chain seq x y z
N MET A 1 -11.95 -14.31 -22.52
CA MET A 1 -10.81 -13.69 -21.85
C MET A 1 -10.96 -12.18 -21.79
N THR A 2 -10.96 -11.62 -20.59
CA THR A 2 -10.99 -10.17 -20.35
C THR A 2 -9.58 -9.62 -20.07
N LYS A 3 -9.42 -8.29 -20.04
CA LYS A 3 -8.17 -7.60 -19.63
C LYS A 3 -7.62 -8.14 -18.30
N SER A 4 -8.46 -8.22 -17.28
CA SER A 4 -8.07 -8.74 -15.94
C SER A 4 -7.62 -10.20 -15.99
N LYS A 5 -8.31 -11.06 -16.75
CA LYS A 5 -7.90 -12.46 -16.91
C LYS A 5 -6.59 -12.60 -17.70
N PHE A 6 -6.36 -11.75 -18.71
CA PHE A 6 -5.10 -11.74 -19.44
C PHE A 6 -3.91 -11.34 -18.54
N LYS A 7 -4.07 -10.31 -17.70
CA LYS A 7 -3.06 -9.96 -16.68
C LYS A 7 -2.80 -11.09 -15.69
N LEU A 8 -3.87 -11.71 -15.20
CA LEU A 8 -3.77 -12.84 -14.29
C LEU A 8 -2.96 -13.98 -14.91
N ALA A 9 -3.16 -14.26 -16.20
CA ALA A 9 -2.39 -15.25 -16.93
C ALA A 9 -0.91 -14.85 -17.11
N LEU A 10 -0.61 -13.57 -17.37
CA LEU A 10 0.77 -13.07 -17.49
C LEU A 10 1.55 -13.26 -16.18
N GLU A 11 0.90 -13.10 -15.03
CA GLU A 11 1.50 -13.38 -13.73
C GLU A 11 1.72 -14.89 -13.53
N CYS A 12 0.67 -15.68 -13.69
CA CYS A 12 0.72 -17.14 -13.59
C CYS A 12 -0.53 -17.77 -14.23
N PRO A 13 -0.40 -18.56 -15.31
CA PRO A 13 -1.54 -19.19 -15.99
C PRO A 13 -2.39 -20.09 -15.08
N THR A 14 -1.80 -20.70 -14.04
CA THR A 14 -2.53 -21.49 -13.03
C THR A 14 -3.65 -20.67 -12.38
N LYS A 15 -3.46 -19.36 -12.20
CA LYS A 15 -4.44 -18.50 -11.55
C LYS A 15 -5.75 -18.40 -12.33
N LEU A 16 -5.76 -18.63 -13.66
CA LEU A 16 -6.99 -18.69 -14.45
C LEU A 16 -7.92 -19.81 -13.96
N TYR A 17 -7.36 -20.95 -13.58
CA TYR A 17 -8.11 -22.09 -13.08
C TYR A 17 -8.78 -21.78 -11.74
N TYR A 18 -8.05 -21.14 -10.82
CA TYR A 18 -8.61 -20.73 -9.53
C TYR A 18 -9.67 -19.64 -9.68
N ALA A 19 -9.44 -18.66 -10.57
CA ALA A 19 -10.39 -17.58 -10.84
C ALA A 19 -11.74 -18.07 -11.40
N ASP A 20 -11.75 -19.20 -12.10
CA ASP A 20 -12.97 -19.82 -12.64
C ASP A 20 -13.72 -20.68 -11.60
N GLN A 21 -13.12 -20.94 -10.43
CA GLN A 21 -13.70 -21.72 -9.32
C GLN A 21 -13.96 -20.85 -8.09
N ARG A 22 -14.67 -19.74 -8.31
CA ARG A 22 -15.05 -18.80 -7.25
C ARG A 22 -15.80 -19.51 -6.12
N GLY A 23 -15.42 -19.19 -4.88
CA GLY A 23 -16.02 -19.78 -3.67
C GLY A 23 -15.40 -21.12 -3.25
N LEU A 24 -14.54 -21.74 -4.07
CA LEU A 24 -13.76 -22.91 -3.65
C LEU A 24 -12.36 -22.53 -3.19
N TYR A 25 -11.70 -21.63 -3.93
CA TYR A 25 -10.37 -21.14 -3.60
C TYR A 25 -10.44 -19.81 -2.85
N PHE A 26 -9.57 -19.66 -1.86
CA PHE A 26 -9.32 -18.37 -1.23
C PHE A 26 -8.78 -17.41 -2.29
N ASP A 27 -9.28 -16.18 -2.30
CA ASP A 27 -8.78 -15.11 -3.15
C ASP A 27 -8.76 -13.81 -2.35
N LYS A 28 -7.55 -13.37 -1.96
CA LYS A 28 -7.33 -12.12 -1.23
C LYS A 28 -7.96 -10.91 -1.93
N ASN A 29 -8.12 -10.98 -3.25
CA ASN A 29 -8.61 -9.87 -4.07
C ASN A 29 -10.12 -9.93 -4.36
N SER A 30 -10.83 -11.00 -3.97
CA SER A 30 -12.25 -11.22 -4.32
C SER A 30 -13.20 -10.12 -3.84
N ASP A 31 -12.74 -9.35 -2.86
CA ASP A 31 -13.49 -8.38 -2.07
C ASP A 31 -12.83 -6.98 -2.07
N ASN A 32 -11.79 -6.79 -2.89
CA ASN A 32 -10.90 -5.62 -2.84
C ASN A 32 -11.09 -4.64 -4.03
N ASP A 33 -11.96 -4.97 -4.99
CA ASP A 33 -12.16 -4.15 -6.20
C ASP A 33 -12.74 -2.76 -5.88
N PHE A 34 -13.69 -2.68 -4.93
CA PHE A 34 -14.25 -1.41 -4.42
C PHE A 34 -13.19 -0.56 -3.71
N LEU A 35 -12.23 -1.23 -3.08
CA LEU A 35 -11.23 -0.67 -2.20
C LEU A 35 -10.03 -0.09 -2.94
N GLN A 36 -9.48 -0.87 -3.88
CA GLN A 36 -8.50 -0.39 -4.85
C GLN A 36 -9.05 0.80 -5.64
N SER A 37 -10.35 0.79 -5.93
CA SER A 37 -11.03 1.88 -6.63
C SER A 37 -11.04 3.20 -5.85
N LEU A 38 -11.10 3.17 -4.51
CA LEU A 38 -11.08 4.36 -3.65
C LEU A 38 -9.65 4.85 -3.35
N ALA A 39 -8.69 3.93 -3.25
CA ALA A 39 -7.29 4.25 -2.94
C ALA A 39 -6.49 4.88 -4.11
N ASP A 40 -6.75 4.47 -5.36
CA ASP A 40 -5.88 4.82 -6.49
C ASP A 40 -6.21 6.15 -7.19
N GLY A 41 -7.32 6.83 -6.81
CA GLY A 41 -7.84 8.01 -7.53
C GLY A 41 -8.16 7.75 -9.02
N GLY A 42 -8.06 6.50 -9.47
CA GLY A 42 -8.10 6.09 -10.87
C GLY A 42 -9.45 6.37 -11.52
N HIS A 43 -10.55 6.21 -10.79
CA HIS A 43 -11.89 6.53 -11.30
C HIS A 43 -12.10 8.02 -11.50
N GLN A 44 -11.60 8.87 -10.60
CA GLN A 44 -11.70 10.32 -10.76
C GLN A 44 -10.87 10.78 -11.96
N ILE A 45 -9.66 10.23 -12.14
CA ILE A 45 -8.84 10.51 -13.32
C ILE A 45 -9.50 9.96 -14.60
N GLY A 46 -10.12 8.77 -14.55
CA GLY A 46 -10.88 8.18 -15.66
C GLY A 46 -12.07 9.03 -16.09
N GLU A 47 -12.84 9.52 -15.12
CA GLU A 47 -13.98 10.40 -15.39
C GLU A 47 -13.52 11.77 -15.92
N LEU A 48 -12.49 12.35 -15.30
CA LEU A 48 -11.87 13.60 -15.75
C LEU A 48 -11.31 13.48 -17.17
N ALA A 49 -10.73 12.33 -17.53
CA ALA A 49 -10.16 12.08 -18.85
C ALA A 49 -11.20 12.23 -19.97
N LYS A 50 -12.48 11.92 -19.72
CA LYS A 50 -13.56 12.08 -20.71
C LYS A 50 -13.64 13.53 -21.22
N TYR A 51 -13.46 14.50 -20.33
CA TYR A 51 -13.47 15.94 -20.66
C TYR A 51 -12.26 16.40 -21.48
N LYS A 52 -11.19 15.60 -21.55
CA LYS A 52 -10.04 15.86 -22.45
C LYS A 52 -10.39 15.57 -23.92
N TYR A 53 -11.32 14.65 -24.16
CA TYR A 53 -11.64 14.16 -25.51
C TYR A 53 -13.03 14.56 -26.00
N HIS A 54 -13.90 15.03 -25.11
CA HIS A 54 -15.24 15.50 -25.44
C HIS A 54 -15.64 16.68 -24.55
N ALA A 55 -16.24 17.74 -25.11
CA ALA A 55 -16.56 18.96 -24.37
C ALA A 55 -17.72 18.80 -23.37
N ASP A 56 -18.65 17.89 -23.67
CA ASP A 56 -19.83 17.57 -22.85
C ASP A 56 -20.08 16.04 -22.83
N PRO A 57 -19.24 15.25 -22.15
CA PRO A 57 -19.30 13.80 -22.18
C PRO A 57 -20.60 13.24 -21.57
N ILE A 58 -21.20 13.95 -20.61
CA ILE A 58 -22.43 13.54 -19.92
C ILE A 58 -23.65 13.83 -20.80
N GLY A 59 -23.79 15.06 -21.30
CA GLY A 59 -24.93 15.45 -22.13
C GLY A 59 -24.96 14.72 -23.49
N LYS A 60 -23.82 14.21 -23.97
CA LYS A 60 -23.74 13.33 -25.14
C LYS A 60 -23.75 11.84 -24.83
N GLU A 61 -23.87 11.47 -23.56
CA GLU A 61 -23.94 10.08 -23.11
C GLU A 61 -22.82 9.22 -23.73
N ILE A 62 -21.58 9.71 -23.78
CA ILE A 62 -20.51 9.00 -24.51
C ILE A 62 -20.11 7.68 -23.83
N THR A 63 -20.49 7.49 -22.57
CA THR A 63 -20.12 6.33 -21.75
C THR A 63 -21.09 5.17 -21.98
N VAL A 64 -20.56 3.98 -22.22
CA VAL A 64 -21.35 2.74 -22.23
C VAL A 64 -21.50 2.24 -20.80
N GLU A 65 -22.65 2.50 -20.17
CA GLU A 65 -22.85 2.28 -18.73
C GLU A 65 -23.20 0.84 -18.34
N THR A 66 -23.84 0.10 -19.25
CA THR A 66 -24.31 -1.26 -19.00
C THR A 66 -23.16 -2.23 -18.74
N LEU A 67 -23.43 -3.22 -17.90
CA LEU A 67 -22.52 -4.32 -17.58
C LEU A 67 -22.88 -5.60 -18.33
N ASP A 68 -24.08 -5.65 -18.90
CA ASP A 68 -24.47 -6.74 -19.78
C ASP A 68 -23.62 -6.71 -21.05
N TYR A 69 -23.08 -7.88 -21.42
CA TYR A 69 -22.06 -7.94 -22.45
C TYR A 69 -22.65 -7.66 -23.82
N ASP A 70 -23.80 -8.25 -24.12
CA ASP A 70 -24.45 -8.14 -25.43
C ASP A 70 -25.00 -6.73 -25.64
N GLU A 71 -25.60 -6.15 -24.60
CA GLU A 71 -26.09 -4.77 -24.63
C GLU A 71 -24.95 -3.75 -24.75
N ALA A 72 -23.83 -3.96 -24.03
CA ALA A 72 -22.68 -3.06 -24.14
C ALA A 72 -22.10 -3.04 -25.56
N ILE A 73 -22.04 -4.20 -26.21
CA ILE A 73 -21.58 -4.34 -27.60
C ILE A 73 -22.54 -3.63 -28.54
N ARG A 74 -23.86 -3.83 -28.37
CA ARG A 74 -24.90 -3.18 -29.17
C ARG A 74 -24.80 -1.66 -29.10
N ILE A 75 -24.76 -1.10 -27.89
CA ILE A 75 -24.65 0.36 -27.67
C ILE A 75 -23.35 0.90 -28.29
N THR A 76 -22.24 0.16 -28.15
CA THR A 76 -20.96 0.57 -28.75
C THR A 76 -21.06 0.66 -30.27
N GLN A 77 -21.70 -0.32 -30.92
CA GLN A 77 -21.90 -0.34 -32.37
C GLN A 77 -22.80 0.83 -32.83
N GLU A 78 -23.91 1.07 -32.14
CA GLU A 78 -24.82 2.19 -32.46
C GLU A 78 -24.09 3.54 -32.38
N LYS A 79 -23.29 3.76 -31.33
CA LYS A 79 -22.50 4.99 -31.17
C LYS A 79 -21.42 5.13 -32.24
N LEU A 80 -20.78 4.03 -32.66
CA LEU A 80 -19.81 4.07 -33.76
C LEU A 80 -20.50 4.46 -35.08
N GLU A 81 -21.71 3.98 -35.35
CA GLU A 81 -22.43 4.25 -36.60
C GLU A 81 -23.02 5.67 -36.68
N ALA A 82 -23.25 6.32 -35.52
CA ALA A 82 -23.91 7.61 -35.44
C ALA A 82 -23.10 8.78 -36.04
N GLU A 83 -21.77 8.79 -35.89
CA GLU A 83 -20.92 9.91 -36.31
C GLU A 83 -19.66 9.46 -37.07
N SER A 84 -19.24 10.26 -38.05
CA SER A 84 -17.99 10.01 -38.79
C SER A 84 -16.75 10.04 -37.91
N ARG A 85 -16.79 10.82 -36.82
CA ARG A 85 -15.80 10.82 -35.75
C ARG A 85 -16.48 10.60 -34.41
N SER A 86 -16.45 9.36 -33.92
CA SER A 86 -17.10 8.96 -32.67
C SER A 86 -16.11 8.94 -31.51
N VAL A 87 -16.52 9.45 -30.34
CA VAL A 87 -15.79 9.32 -29.06
C VAL A 87 -16.66 8.52 -28.11
N ILE A 88 -16.19 7.37 -27.66
CA ILE A 88 -16.96 6.43 -26.84
C ILE A 88 -16.11 6.06 -25.62
N ALA A 89 -16.62 6.31 -24.43
CA ALA A 89 -16.00 5.85 -23.19
C ALA A 89 -16.52 4.46 -22.80
N GLU A 90 -15.65 3.62 -22.24
CA GLU A 90 -15.95 2.23 -21.87
C GLU A 90 -16.47 1.36 -23.03
N ALA A 91 -16.01 1.64 -24.25
CA ALA A 91 -16.44 0.96 -25.48
C ALA A 91 -16.19 -0.55 -25.41
N ALA A 92 -17.25 -1.34 -25.60
CA ALA A 92 -17.20 -2.79 -25.46
C ALA A 92 -17.02 -3.49 -26.82
N LEU A 93 -16.04 -4.38 -26.90
CA LEU A 93 -15.73 -5.14 -28.10
C LEU A 93 -15.53 -6.62 -27.77
N LEU A 94 -16.09 -7.49 -28.60
CA LEU A 94 -15.94 -8.95 -28.51
C LEU A 94 -15.38 -9.51 -29.81
N VAL A 95 -14.21 -10.13 -29.72
CA VAL A 95 -13.63 -10.98 -30.77
C VAL A 95 -13.36 -12.33 -30.12
N HIS A 96 -14.26 -13.30 -30.30
CA HIS A 96 -14.25 -14.53 -29.51
C HIS A 96 -12.86 -15.21 -29.46
N PRO A 97 -12.32 -15.55 -28.28
CA PRO A 97 -12.94 -15.43 -26.94
C PRO A 97 -12.63 -14.12 -26.19
N PHE A 98 -12.02 -13.13 -26.83
CA PHE A 98 -11.51 -11.91 -26.21
C PHE A 98 -12.57 -10.82 -26.09
N PHE A 99 -12.79 -10.35 -24.86
CA PHE A 99 -13.72 -9.25 -24.56
C PHE A 99 -12.96 -8.12 -23.89
N ILE A 100 -13.11 -6.91 -24.40
CA ILE A 100 -12.48 -5.70 -23.85
C ILE A 100 -13.52 -4.60 -23.65
N ARG A 101 -13.26 -3.77 -22.64
CA ARG A 101 -13.84 -2.43 -22.51
C ARG A 101 -12.69 -1.45 -22.56
N VAL A 102 -12.71 -0.57 -23.54
CA VAL A 102 -11.67 0.44 -23.76
C VAL A 102 -12.09 1.70 -23.02
N ASP A 103 -11.22 2.21 -22.15
CA ASP A 103 -11.54 3.38 -21.31
C ASP A 103 -12.05 4.55 -22.18
N ILE A 104 -11.32 4.90 -23.26
CA ILE A 104 -11.82 5.80 -24.32
C ILE A 104 -11.39 5.28 -25.70
N LEU A 105 -12.36 5.12 -26.60
CA LEU A 105 -12.16 4.78 -28.01
C LEU A 105 -12.58 5.96 -28.88
N ILE A 106 -11.69 6.35 -29.80
CA ILE A 106 -11.99 7.37 -30.81
C ILE A 106 -11.87 6.73 -32.18
N ARG A 107 -12.97 6.66 -32.92
CA ARG A 107 -12.95 6.23 -34.33
C ARG A 107 -13.07 7.45 -35.21
N ASP A 108 -12.19 7.53 -36.21
CA ASP A 108 -12.31 8.48 -37.32
C ASP A 108 -12.42 7.72 -38.64
N GLU A 109 -13.56 7.91 -39.31
CA GLU A 109 -13.87 7.27 -40.58
C GLU A 109 -13.07 7.81 -41.76
N GLN A 110 -12.76 9.10 -41.74
CA GLN A 110 -12.08 9.76 -42.86
C GLN A 110 -10.62 9.32 -42.92
N SER A 111 -9.96 9.28 -41.77
CA SER A 111 -8.57 8.84 -41.66
C SER A 111 -8.41 7.32 -41.52
N LYS A 112 -9.53 6.57 -41.44
CA LYS A 112 -9.57 5.13 -41.13
C LYS A 112 -8.66 4.81 -39.95
N SER A 113 -8.86 5.53 -38.85
CA SER A 113 -8.07 5.37 -37.63
C SER A 113 -8.94 5.07 -36.42
N ILE A 114 -8.36 4.30 -35.49
CA ILE A 114 -8.95 4.06 -34.17
C ILE A 114 -7.89 4.37 -33.14
N GLU A 115 -8.15 5.36 -32.31
CA GLU A 115 -7.35 5.61 -31.12
C GLU A 115 -7.97 4.84 -29.95
N ILE A 116 -7.12 4.15 -29.20
CA ILE A 116 -7.49 3.61 -27.90
C ILE A 116 -6.66 4.31 -26.84
N ILE A 117 -7.34 4.86 -25.84
CA ILE A 117 -6.71 5.59 -24.76
C ILE A 117 -6.99 4.81 -23.47
N GLU A 118 -5.94 4.20 -22.92
CA GLU A 118 -5.99 3.56 -21.61
C GLU A 118 -5.56 4.59 -20.56
N VAL A 119 -6.43 4.88 -19.59
CA VAL A 119 -6.24 5.90 -18.57
C VAL A 119 -5.65 5.26 -17.32
N LYS A 120 -4.60 5.88 -16.76
CA LYS A 120 -4.02 5.49 -15.47
C LYS A 120 -3.72 6.73 -14.64
N SER A 121 -4.04 6.66 -13.35
CA SER A 121 -3.62 7.67 -12.39
C SER A 121 -2.09 7.71 -12.19
N LYS A 122 -1.35 6.69 -12.63
CA LYS A 122 0.10 6.57 -12.45
C LYS A 122 0.89 7.76 -13.01
N SER A 123 1.82 8.27 -12.20
CA SER A 123 2.72 9.36 -12.58
C SER A 123 3.77 8.93 -13.63
N VAL A 124 4.09 9.80 -14.58
CA VAL A 124 5.13 9.57 -15.60
C VAL A 124 6.08 10.77 -15.72
N SER A 125 7.35 10.52 -16.01
CA SER A 125 8.38 11.54 -16.25
C SER A 125 8.77 11.63 -17.73
N ASP A 126 9.42 12.74 -18.12
CA ASP A 126 9.95 12.92 -19.47
C ASP A 126 10.98 11.86 -19.84
N GLU A 127 11.87 11.50 -18.91
CA GLU A 127 12.90 10.48 -19.11
C GLU A 127 12.27 9.12 -19.38
N THR A 128 11.20 8.79 -18.65
CA THR A 128 10.47 7.53 -18.82
C THR A 128 9.87 7.42 -20.22
N VAL A 129 9.24 8.49 -20.70
CA VAL A 129 8.63 8.54 -22.04
C VAL A 129 9.70 8.50 -23.12
N ALA A 130 10.78 9.27 -22.97
CA ALA A 130 11.91 9.28 -23.89
C ALA A 130 12.58 7.90 -24.00
N ALA A 131 12.73 7.19 -22.87
CA ALA A 131 13.25 5.84 -22.81
C ALA A 131 12.24 4.77 -23.26
N LYS A 132 11.02 5.16 -23.66
CA LYS A 132 9.94 4.24 -24.04
C LYS A 132 9.67 3.18 -22.96
N PHE A 133 9.67 3.60 -21.69
CA PHE A 133 9.42 2.76 -20.52
C PHE A 133 10.46 1.65 -20.30
N ARG A 134 11.69 1.82 -20.80
CA ARG A 134 12.79 0.88 -20.64
C ARG A 134 13.81 1.36 -19.62
N ASN A 135 14.40 0.41 -18.92
CA ASN A 135 15.57 0.66 -18.10
C ASN A 135 16.85 0.73 -18.94
N ALA A 136 17.98 1.05 -18.28
CA ALA A 136 19.29 1.12 -18.91
C ALA A 136 19.76 -0.18 -19.61
N SER A 137 19.19 -1.34 -19.26
CA SER A 137 19.48 -2.62 -19.92
C SER A 137 18.64 -2.87 -21.18
N GLY A 138 17.77 -1.93 -21.56
CA GLY A 138 16.88 -2.06 -22.71
C GLY A 138 15.67 -2.98 -22.49
N LYS A 139 15.43 -3.43 -21.25
CA LYS A 139 14.20 -4.15 -20.85
C LYS A 139 13.14 -3.16 -20.40
N TYR A 140 11.86 -3.47 -20.63
CA TYR A 140 10.78 -2.70 -20.02
C TYR A 140 10.86 -2.76 -18.50
N GLU A 141 10.65 -1.63 -17.85
CA GLU A 141 10.59 -1.60 -16.40
C GLU A 141 9.39 -2.41 -15.89
N SER A 142 9.62 -3.26 -14.89
CA SER A 142 8.58 -4.13 -14.31
C SER A 142 7.35 -3.36 -13.83
N LYS A 143 7.56 -2.14 -13.29
CA LYS A 143 6.48 -1.26 -12.81
C LYS A 143 5.55 -0.72 -13.90
N TRP A 144 5.97 -0.76 -15.17
CA TRP A 144 5.21 -0.27 -16.33
C TRP A 144 4.61 -1.40 -17.15
N LEU A 145 5.27 -2.56 -17.15
CA LEU A 145 4.93 -3.69 -18.00
C LEU A 145 3.45 -4.14 -17.91
N PRO A 146 2.79 -4.19 -16.73
CA PRO A 146 1.36 -4.50 -16.64
C PRO A 146 0.46 -3.54 -17.44
N TYR A 147 0.71 -2.22 -17.36
CA TYR A 147 -0.08 -1.22 -18.09
C TYR A 147 0.19 -1.25 -19.59
N LEU A 148 1.43 -1.57 -19.99
CA LEU A 148 1.78 -1.72 -21.39
C LEU A 148 1.12 -2.95 -22.00
N TYR A 149 1.05 -4.07 -21.28
CA TYR A 149 0.31 -5.25 -21.72
C TYR A 149 -1.20 -5.03 -21.72
N ASP A 150 -1.74 -4.25 -20.79
CA ASP A 150 -3.16 -3.86 -20.77
C ASP A 150 -3.57 -3.17 -22.08
N VAL A 151 -2.85 -2.14 -22.51
CA VAL A 151 -3.14 -1.44 -23.77
C VAL A 151 -2.75 -2.28 -25.00
N ALA A 152 -1.70 -3.11 -24.91
CA ALA A 152 -1.30 -3.97 -26.03
C ALA A 152 -2.32 -5.07 -26.34
N PHE A 153 -2.89 -5.70 -25.30
CA PHE A 153 -3.97 -6.68 -25.43
C PHE A 153 -5.20 -6.05 -26.09
N GLN A 154 -5.62 -4.89 -25.60
CA GLN A 154 -6.76 -4.16 -26.17
C GLN A 154 -6.51 -3.77 -27.63
N ALA A 155 -5.33 -3.23 -27.94
CA ALA A 155 -4.96 -2.90 -29.30
C ALA A 155 -5.07 -4.09 -30.23
N GLU A 156 -4.73 -5.30 -29.77
CA GLU A 156 -4.83 -6.50 -30.58
C GLU A 156 -6.28 -6.90 -30.84
N VAL A 157 -7.15 -6.84 -29.83
CA VAL A 157 -8.58 -7.10 -30.02
C VAL A 157 -9.21 -6.06 -30.95
N VAL A 158 -8.86 -4.78 -30.83
CA VAL A 158 -9.32 -3.72 -31.76
C VAL A 158 -8.83 -3.97 -33.19
N ARG A 159 -7.58 -4.39 -33.39
CA ARG A 159 -7.07 -4.74 -34.74
C ARG A 159 -7.87 -5.87 -35.38
N LEU A 160 -8.30 -6.84 -34.58
CA LEU A 160 -9.12 -7.95 -35.06
C LEU A 160 -10.56 -7.51 -35.34
N ALA A 161 -11.12 -6.61 -34.52
CA ALA A 161 -12.48 -6.09 -34.67
C ALA A 161 -12.63 -5.10 -35.84
N PHE A 162 -11.58 -4.35 -36.19
CA PHE A 162 -11.62 -3.33 -37.24
C PHE A 162 -10.55 -3.55 -38.32
N PRO A 163 -10.70 -4.56 -39.19
CA PRO A 163 -9.80 -4.78 -40.31
C PRO A 163 -9.71 -3.53 -41.19
N GLY A 164 -8.49 -3.13 -41.55
CA GLY A 164 -8.23 -1.96 -42.41
C GLY A 164 -8.13 -0.61 -41.69
N TYR A 165 -8.43 -0.54 -40.38
CA TYR A 165 -8.18 0.68 -39.60
C TYR A 165 -6.75 0.69 -39.03
N LYS A 166 -6.16 1.88 -38.98
CA LYS A 166 -4.91 2.12 -38.25
C LYS A 166 -5.22 2.27 -36.75
N VAL A 167 -4.81 1.28 -35.97
CA VAL A 167 -4.97 1.31 -34.50
C VAL A 167 -3.81 2.06 -33.83
N ILE A 168 -4.13 3.11 -33.08
CA ILE A 168 -3.21 4.02 -32.41
C ILE A 168 -3.41 3.89 -30.89
N PRO A 169 -2.64 3.01 -30.22
CA PRO A 169 -2.73 2.88 -28.77
C PRO A 169 -2.00 4.02 -28.06
N LYS A 170 -2.66 4.56 -27.03
CA LYS A 170 -2.18 5.66 -26.20
C LYS A 170 -2.39 5.31 -24.72
N LEU A 171 -1.49 5.82 -23.88
CA LEU A 171 -1.71 5.91 -22.45
C LEU A 171 -2.03 7.35 -22.09
N LEU A 172 -3.04 7.58 -21.25
CA LEU A 172 -3.23 8.84 -20.56
C LEU A 172 -2.76 8.68 -19.12
N LEU A 173 -1.70 9.40 -18.76
CA LEU A 173 -0.99 9.30 -17.50
C LEU A 173 -1.03 10.64 -16.76
N VAL A 174 -0.56 10.65 -15.52
CA VAL A 174 -0.44 11.86 -14.72
C VAL A 174 1.00 12.39 -14.78
N ASP A 175 1.18 13.69 -15.01
CA ASP A 175 2.47 14.36 -14.95
C ASP A 175 2.60 15.08 -13.60
N SER A 176 3.35 14.48 -12.68
CA SER A 176 3.56 15.04 -11.33
C SER A 176 4.43 16.29 -11.33
N SER A 177 5.09 16.64 -12.44
CA SER A 177 5.85 17.89 -12.55
C SER A 177 4.97 19.11 -12.83
N VAL A 178 3.71 18.88 -13.21
CA VAL A 178 2.76 19.95 -13.56
C VAL A 178 1.80 20.20 -12.42
N ALA A 179 1.80 21.42 -11.88
CA ALA A 179 0.87 21.84 -10.83
C ALA A 179 -0.56 21.96 -11.36
N CYS A 180 -1.54 21.65 -10.50
CA CYS A 180 -2.95 21.93 -10.78
C CYS A 180 -3.20 23.45 -10.80
N ASP A 181 -3.98 23.93 -11.76
CA ASP A 181 -4.29 25.35 -11.95
C ASP A 181 -5.60 25.81 -11.30
N VAL A 182 -6.39 24.87 -10.78
CA VAL A 182 -7.67 25.11 -10.10
C VAL A 182 -7.70 24.46 -8.72
N SER A 183 -8.53 24.98 -7.81
CA SER A 183 -8.78 24.36 -6.50
C SER A 183 -10.08 23.55 -6.55
N GLY A 184 -10.18 22.50 -5.75
CA GLY A 184 -11.42 21.73 -5.60
C GLY A 184 -11.76 20.83 -6.80
N LEU A 185 -10.78 20.50 -7.65
CA LEU A 185 -11.01 19.66 -8.83
C LEU A 185 -11.56 18.28 -8.42
N HIS A 186 -11.10 17.72 -7.30
CA HIS A 186 -11.61 16.49 -6.72
C HIS A 186 -13.10 16.55 -6.35
N GLN A 187 -13.62 17.73 -6.00
CA GLN A 187 -15.02 17.90 -5.62
C GLN A 187 -15.97 17.75 -6.80
N MET A 188 -15.48 17.93 -8.04
CA MET A 188 -16.28 17.75 -9.26
C MET A 188 -16.46 16.27 -9.65
N PHE A 189 -15.69 15.39 -9.02
CA PHE A 189 -15.71 13.95 -9.27
C PHE A 189 -15.90 13.18 -7.97
N PRO A 190 -17.02 13.40 -7.24
CA PRO A 190 -17.27 12.69 -5.99
C PRO A 190 -17.50 11.20 -6.27
N ILE A 191 -16.88 10.38 -5.43
CA ILE A 191 -17.08 8.93 -5.46
C ILE A 191 -18.32 8.61 -4.61
N ILE A 192 -19.30 7.97 -5.23
CA ILE A 192 -20.51 7.48 -4.59
C ILE A 192 -20.53 5.96 -4.57
N THR A 193 -21.32 5.39 -3.65
CA THR A 193 -21.57 3.96 -3.58
C THR A 193 -22.98 3.65 -4.07
N GLU A 194 -23.10 2.78 -5.05
CA GLU A 194 -24.37 2.24 -5.53
C GLU A 194 -24.41 0.73 -5.33
N LYS A 195 -25.56 0.20 -4.90
CA LYS A 195 -25.76 -1.25 -4.82
C LYS A 195 -26.29 -1.74 -6.16
N ASP A 196 -25.58 -2.71 -6.73
CA ASP A 196 -26.02 -3.44 -7.91
C ASP A 196 -27.38 -4.10 -7.62
N PRO A 197 -28.44 -3.79 -8.40
CA PRO A 197 -29.80 -4.26 -8.08
C PRO A 197 -29.97 -5.77 -8.11
N GLU A 198 -29.17 -6.49 -8.91
CA GLU A 198 -29.27 -7.94 -9.08
C GLU A 198 -28.38 -8.72 -8.11
N SER A 199 -27.14 -8.28 -7.93
CA SER A 199 -26.16 -8.97 -7.08
C SER A 199 -26.10 -8.44 -5.65
N GLY A 200 -26.73 -7.30 -5.37
CA GLY A 200 -26.66 -6.61 -4.07
C GLY A 200 -25.28 -6.04 -3.72
N ARG A 201 -24.29 -6.18 -4.61
CA ARG A 201 -22.91 -5.76 -4.38
C ARG A 201 -22.78 -4.23 -4.48
N ALA A 202 -22.17 -3.63 -3.46
CA ALA A 202 -21.78 -2.22 -3.48
C ALA A 202 -20.67 -1.98 -4.51
N ARG A 203 -20.79 -0.93 -5.31
CA ARG A 203 -19.78 -0.50 -6.28
C ARG A 203 -19.53 0.99 -6.15
N ALA A 204 -18.26 1.38 -6.29
CA ALA A 204 -17.85 2.78 -6.38
C ALA A 204 -18.11 3.27 -7.81
N ARG A 205 -18.76 4.43 -7.93
CA ARG A 205 -18.90 5.16 -9.19
C ARG A 205 -18.58 6.63 -8.95
N VAL A 206 -18.08 7.32 -9.96
CA VAL A 206 -17.95 8.77 -9.91
C VAL A 206 -19.26 9.37 -10.39
N LYS A 207 -19.87 10.23 -9.58
CA LYS A 207 -21.07 10.98 -9.98
C LYS A 207 -20.69 12.42 -10.26
N THR A 208 -20.38 12.70 -11.52
CA THR A 208 -20.11 14.05 -11.97
C THR A 208 -21.39 14.91 -11.86
N PRO A 209 -21.37 16.05 -11.15
CA PRO A 209 -22.52 16.93 -11.05
C PRO A 209 -22.96 17.51 -12.41
N ASP A 210 -24.24 17.87 -12.52
CA ASP A 210 -24.75 18.59 -13.69
C ASP A 210 -24.05 19.95 -13.82
N GLY A 211 -23.73 20.35 -15.07
CA GLY A 211 -23.16 21.66 -15.37
C GLY A 211 -21.63 21.77 -15.19
N VAL A 212 -20.91 20.66 -15.01
CA VAL A 212 -19.44 20.67 -15.14
C VAL A 212 -19.07 21.05 -16.57
N THR A 213 -18.37 22.17 -16.72
CA THR A 213 -17.89 22.66 -18.02
C THR A 213 -16.36 22.60 -18.08
N PRO A 214 -15.74 22.60 -19.27
CA PRO A 214 -14.29 22.70 -19.40
C PRO A 214 -13.67 23.88 -18.63
N ALA A 215 -14.39 25.00 -18.47
CA ALA A 215 -13.93 26.15 -17.71
C ALA A 215 -13.76 25.85 -16.21
N CYS A 216 -14.55 24.93 -15.65
CA CYS A 216 -14.47 24.50 -14.26
C CYS A 216 -13.22 23.64 -13.98
N LEU A 217 -12.67 22.99 -15.01
CA LEU A 217 -11.66 21.94 -14.89
C LEU A 217 -10.21 22.45 -15.05
N GLY A 218 -10.03 23.70 -15.46
CA GLY A 218 -8.72 24.26 -15.78
C GLY A 218 -8.15 23.69 -17.08
N SER A 219 -6.83 23.70 -17.22
CA SER A 219 -6.15 23.32 -18.47
C SER A 219 -5.91 21.83 -18.64
N LEU A 220 -6.04 21.03 -17.56
CA LEU A 220 -5.75 19.59 -17.55
C LEU A 220 -4.36 19.21 -18.08
N LYS A 221 -3.39 20.13 -18.00
CA LYS A 221 -2.02 19.91 -18.49
C LYS A 221 -1.27 18.80 -17.75
N PHE A 222 -1.65 18.52 -16.51
CA PHE A 222 -1.12 17.40 -15.74
C PHE A 222 -1.60 16.04 -16.26
N LEU A 223 -2.60 15.98 -17.15
CA LEU A 223 -2.97 14.75 -17.86
C LEU A 223 -2.15 14.64 -19.15
N ARG A 224 -1.16 13.75 -19.13
CA ARG A 224 -0.22 13.55 -20.22
C ARG A 224 -0.60 12.37 -21.11
N GLU A 225 -0.83 12.66 -22.37
CA GLU A 225 -1.03 11.63 -23.40
C GLU A 225 0.32 11.13 -23.94
N VAL A 226 0.48 9.81 -24.02
CA VAL A 226 1.67 9.16 -24.56
C VAL A 226 1.27 8.16 -25.63
N ASN A 227 1.68 8.39 -26.87
CA ASN A 227 1.50 7.42 -27.95
C ASN A 227 2.45 6.23 -27.77
N VAL A 228 1.90 5.04 -27.59
CA VAL A 228 2.65 3.80 -27.32
C VAL A 228 2.63 2.81 -28.49
N SER A 229 2.31 3.26 -29.70
CA SER A 229 2.24 2.39 -30.90
C SER A 229 3.52 1.57 -31.11
N ASN A 230 4.69 2.20 -30.95
CA ASN A 230 5.98 1.52 -31.10
C ASN A 230 6.22 0.48 -29.98
N VAL A 231 5.80 0.80 -28.76
CA VAL A 231 5.95 -0.10 -27.60
C VAL A 231 5.03 -1.31 -27.76
N VAL A 232 3.78 -1.09 -28.14
CA VAL A 232 2.81 -2.17 -28.42
C VAL A 232 3.29 -3.05 -29.58
N SER A 233 3.85 -2.47 -30.64
CA SER A 233 4.39 -3.25 -31.76
C SER A 233 5.56 -4.14 -31.34
N ASP A 234 6.45 -3.65 -30.48
CA ASP A 234 7.57 -4.44 -29.92
C ASP A 234 7.05 -5.54 -29.00
N LEU A 235 6.16 -5.22 -28.04
CA LEU A 235 5.59 -6.21 -27.12
C LEU A 235 4.84 -7.32 -27.85
N ARG A 236 4.16 -7.00 -28.95
CA ARG A 236 3.43 -7.97 -29.77
C ARG A 236 4.33 -9.10 -30.28
N GLN A 237 5.58 -8.77 -30.62
CA GLN A 237 6.55 -9.71 -31.19
C GLN A 237 7.49 -10.31 -30.14
N ARG A 238 7.57 -9.69 -28.95
CA ARG A 238 8.53 -10.07 -27.92
C ARG A 238 8.05 -11.28 -27.12
N PRO A 239 8.98 -12.17 -26.70
CA PRO A 239 8.66 -13.24 -25.78
C PRO A 239 8.14 -12.73 -24.43
N ILE A 240 7.24 -13.50 -23.80
CA ILE A 240 6.80 -13.24 -22.42
C ILE A 240 7.94 -13.61 -21.45
N ASP A 241 8.38 -12.65 -20.63
CA ASP A 241 9.45 -12.81 -19.63
C ASP A 241 8.92 -13.44 -18.33
N ASN A 242 8.39 -14.67 -18.45
CA ASN A 242 7.92 -15.47 -17.33
C ASN A 242 8.20 -16.97 -17.54
N PRO A 243 9.48 -17.37 -17.67
CA PRO A 243 9.84 -18.76 -17.95
C PRO A 243 9.53 -19.72 -16.80
N ALA A 244 9.28 -19.22 -15.58
CA ALA A 244 8.95 -20.05 -14.43
C ALA A 244 7.51 -20.61 -14.50
N HIS A 245 6.58 -19.83 -15.09
CA HIS A 245 5.16 -20.18 -15.12
C HIS A 245 4.61 -20.43 -16.52
N VAL A 246 5.31 -19.98 -17.57
CA VAL A 246 4.83 -20.06 -18.96
C VAL A 246 5.76 -20.94 -19.80
N PRO A 247 5.24 -22.01 -20.43
CA PRO A 247 6.06 -22.93 -21.23
C PRO A 247 6.62 -22.25 -22.49
N GLN A 248 7.73 -22.78 -23.01
CA GLN A 248 8.48 -22.18 -24.11
C GLN A 248 7.64 -21.87 -25.36
N PHE A 249 6.76 -22.79 -25.77
CA PHE A 249 5.93 -22.61 -26.97
C PHE A 249 4.92 -21.47 -26.80
N ALA A 250 4.40 -21.25 -25.59
CA ALA A 250 3.39 -20.24 -25.32
C ALA A 250 4.00 -18.84 -25.15
N ARG A 251 5.25 -18.75 -24.71
CA ARG A 251 5.93 -17.46 -24.47
C ARG A 251 6.65 -16.87 -25.67
N GLN A 252 6.48 -17.40 -26.88
CA GLN A 252 7.22 -16.94 -28.08
C GLN A 252 6.90 -15.49 -28.46
N SER A 253 5.64 -15.10 -28.34
CA SER A 253 5.15 -13.75 -28.62
C SER A 253 3.92 -13.46 -27.75
N MET A 254 3.55 -12.18 -27.60
CA MET A 254 2.30 -11.83 -26.91
C MET A 254 1.08 -12.44 -27.62
N LEU A 255 1.08 -12.50 -28.95
CA LEU A 255 -0.04 -13.08 -29.70
C LEU A 255 -0.17 -14.58 -29.45
N THR A 256 0.95 -15.31 -29.50
CA THR A 256 0.98 -16.75 -29.18
C THR A 256 0.50 -17.00 -27.76
N PHE A 257 0.96 -16.17 -26.82
CA PHE A 257 0.55 -16.25 -25.42
C PHE A 257 -0.95 -15.98 -25.26
N MET A 258 -1.48 -14.92 -25.89
CA MET A 258 -2.89 -14.55 -25.86
C MET A 258 -3.80 -15.66 -26.40
N GLN A 259 -3.42 -16.30 -27.51
CA GLN A 259 -4.16 -17.43 -28.08
C GLN A 259 -4.13 -18.65 -27.15
N TRP A 260 -2.94 -19.01 -26.65
CA TRP A 260 -2.77 -20.12 -25.73
C TRP A 260 -3.55 -19.90 -24.42
N ALA A 261 -3.44 -18.71 -23.83
CA ALA A 261 -4.14 -18.30 -22.62
C ALA A 261 -5.67 -18.32 -22.84
N GLY A 262 -6.15 -17.84 -23.99
CA GLY A 262 -7.56 -17.92 -24.38
C GLY A 262 -8.07 -19.36 -24.42
N LYS A 263 -7.28 -20.27 -25.01
CA LYS A 263 -7.61 -21.70 -25.10
C LYS A 263 -7.71 -22.36 -23.72
N ILE A 264 -6.69 -22.22 -22.87
CA ILE A 264 -6.70 -22.83 -21.52
C ILE A 264 -7.86 -22.31 -20.67
N GLN A 265 -8.28 -21.05 -20.86
CA GLN A 265 -9.44 -20.49 -20.18
C GLN A 265 -10.75 -21.12 -20.65
N ILE A 266 -10.92 -21.35 -21.97
CA ILE A 266 -12.11 -22.03 -22.51
C ILE A 266 -12.17 -23.47 -22.00
N GLU A 267 -11.04 -24.17 -22.03
CA GLU A 267 -10.93 -25.58 -21.64
C GLU A 267 -10.99 -25.79 -20.12
N ARG A 268 -10.89 -24.70 -19.32
CA ARG A 268 -10.85 -24.71 -17.85
C ARG A 268 -9.76 -25.65 -17.30
N GLN A 269 -8.66 -25.77 -18.03
CA GLN A 269 -7.56 -26.66 -17.67
C GLN A 269 -6.61 -25.97 -16.69
N ARG A 270 -6.27 -26.66 -15.60
CA ARG A 270 -5.17 -26.24 -14.74
C ARG A 270 -3.84 -26.47 -15.44
N VAL A 271 -3.05 -25.41 -15.59
CA VAL A 271 -1.68 -25.48 -16.09
C VAL A 271 -0.74 -25.20 -14.93
N PHE A 272 0.21 -26.10 -14.67
CA PHE A 272 1.30 -25.89 -13.72
C PHE A 272 2.63 -26.10 -14.46
N HIS A 273 3.55 -25.14 -14.34
CA HIS A 273 4.85 -25.21 -14.99
C HIS A 273 6.02 -25.23 -13.99
N GLY A 274 5.93 -24.45 -12.92
CA GLY A 274 6.99 -24.36 -11.92
C GLY A 274 6.67 -23.39 -10.79
N LEU A 275 7.64 -23.21 -9.90
CA LEU A 275 7.59 -22.28 -8.77
C LEU A 275 8.57 -21.13 -9.00
N SER A 276 8.34 -20.03 -8.29
CA SER A 276 9.24 -18.87 -8.25
C SER A 276 9.00 -18.06 -6.99
N LYS A 277 9.87 -17.09 -6.71
CA LYS A 277 9.65 -16.06 -5.69
C LYS A 277 8.29 -15.36 -5.78
N ASN A 278 7.74 -15.20 -7.00
CA ASN A 278 6.46 -14.52 -7.22
C ASN A 278 5.28 -15.28 -6.60
N CYS A 279 5.45 -16.56 -6.24
CA CYS A 279 4.44 -17.33 -5.54
C CYS A 279 4.13 -16.79 -4.13
N LYS A 280 5.06 -16.03 -3.51
CA LYS A 280 4.83 -15.36 -2.22
C LYS A 280 3.64 -14.41 -2.27
N ALA A 281 3.54 -13.62 -3.33
CA ALA A 281 2.48 -12.65 -3.54
C ALA A 281 1.22 -13.24 -4.23
N CYS A 282 1.08 -14.57 -4.27
CA CYS A 282 -0.07 -15.17 -4.93
C CYS A 282 -1.34 -14.97 -4.09
N GLN A 283 -2.34 -14.29 -4.66
CA GLN A 283 -3.63 -14.02 -4.02
C GLN A 283 -4.42 -15.29 -3.62
N TYR A 284 -4.10 -16.45 -4.18
CA TYR A 284 -4.74 -17.74 -3.89
C TYR A 284 -4.04 -18.49 -2.74
N ARG A 285 -3.73 -17.77 -1.66
CA ARG A 285 -3.02 -18.26 -0.49
C ARG A 285 -3.91 -18.13 0.75
N ALA A 286 -4.50 -19.24 1.17
CA ALA A 286 -5.35 -19.28 2.35
C ALA A 286 -4.49 -19.46 3.61
N SER A 287 -4.89 -18.82 4.71
CA SER A 287 -4.23 -18.96 6.02
C SER A 287 -4.56 -20.30 6.69
N GLU A 288 -3.86 -20.59 7.79
CA GLU A 288 -4.20 -21.70 8.68
C GLU A 288 -5.63 -21.53 9.22
N GLY A 289 -6.42 -22.61 9.20
CA GLY A 289 -7.81 -22.62 9.67
C GLY A 289 -8.84 -22.04 8.69
N ASP A 290 -8.43 -21.46 7.56
CA ASP A 290 -9.36 -20.96 6.55
C ASP A 290 -10.09 -22.11 5.84
N PRO A 291 -11.44 -22.08 5.73
CA PRO A 291 -12.22 -23.16 5.15
C PRO A 291 -12.03 -23.32 3.63
N LEU A 292 -11.56 -22.29 2.92
CA LEU A 292 -11.32 -22.33 1.49
C LEU A 292 -10.00 -23.02 1.14
N GLN A 293 -9.86 -23.46 -0.11
CA GLN A 293 -8.65 -24.10 -0.60
C GLN A 293 -7.55 -23.07 -0.87
N SER A 294 -6.29 -23.48 -0.70
CA SER A 294 -5.13 -22.65 -1.02
C SER A 294 -4.44 -23.13 -2.30
N GLY A 295 -4.55 -22.35 -3.37
CA GLY A 295 -3.88 -22.62 -4.64
C GLY A 295 -2.35 -22.70 -4.52
N VAL A 296 -1.72 -21.85 -3.71
CA VAL A 296 -0.25 -21.91 -3.48
C VAL A 296 0.17 -23.26 -2.91
N HIS A 297 -0.51 -23.75 -1.88
CA HIS A 297 -0.18 -25.02 -1.24
C HIS A 297 -0.40 -26.22 -2.18
N GLU A 298 -1.44 -26.18 -3.01
CA GLU A 298 -1.60 -27.19 -4.05
C GLU A 298 -0.49 -27.15 -5.11
N CYS A 299 -0.03 -25.95 -5.51
CA CYS A 299 1.14 -25.83 -6.38
C CYS A 299 2.40 -26.40 -5.73
N TRP A 300 2.57 -26.24 -4.42
CA TRP A 300 3.66 -26.88 -3.66
C TRP A 300 3.55 -28.40 -3.66
N GLN A 301 2.35 -28.95 -3.48
CA GLN A 301 2.12 -30.40 -3.58
C GLN A 301 2.48 -30.94 -4.97
N MET A 302 2.07 -30.24 -6.03
CA MET A 302 2.44 -30.60 -7.40
C MET A 302 3.96 -30.57 -7.59
N ALA A 303 4.62 -29.53 -7.09
CA ALA A 303 6.07 -29.40 -7.17
C ALA A 303 6.81 -30.53 -6.44
N LEU A 304 6.33 -30.95 -5.26
CA LEU A 304 6.83 -32.13 -4.55
C LEU A 304 6.62 -33.42 -5.36
N SER A 305 5.43 -33.63 -5.93
CA SER A 305 5.12 -34.83 -6.73
C SER A 305 5.94 -34.93 -8.02
N GLN A 306 6.35 -33.78 -8.58
CA GLN A 306 7.16 -33.70 -9.79
C GLN A 306 8.68 -33.68 -9.48
N GLY A 307 9.05 -33.73 -8.19
CA GLY A 307 10.46 -33.67 -7.76
C GLY A 307 11.14 -32.34 -8.02
N LEU A 308 10.38 -31.25 -8.20
CA LEU A 308 10.91 -29.89 -8.38
C LEU A 308 11.45 -29.30 -7.07
N ILE A 309 10.87 -29.74 -5.96
CA ILE A 309 11.30 -29.42 -4.59
C ILE A 309 11.25 -30.70 -3.74
N HIS A 310 11.88 -30.63 -2.58
CA HIS A 310 11.98 -31.68 -1.58
C HIS A 310 11.69 -31.10 -0.20
N GLY A 311 11.25 -31.96 0.72
CA GLY A 311 10.97 -31.60 2.10
C GLY A 311 10.31 -32.75 2.84
N ALA A 312 10.49 -32.81 4.16
CA ALA A 312 9.85 -33.82 5.00
C ALA A 312 8.44 -33.42 5.45
N GLN A 313 8.08 -32.14 5.30
CA GLN A 313 6.79 -31.60 5.70
C GLN A 313 5.73 -31.82 4.63
N LYS A 314 4.46 -31.78 5.05
CA LYS A 314 3.32 -31.88 4.12
C LYS A 314 2.89 -30.49 3.68
N ALA A 315 2.69 -30.33 2.38
CA ALA A 315 2.29 -29.04 1.81
C ALA A 315 0.82 -28.67 2.04
N ASP A 316 -0.08 -29.60 2.39
CA ASP A 316 -1.45 -29.26 2.84
C ASP A 316 -1.51 -28.72 4.26
N ASP A 317 -0.50 -28.98 5.08
CA ASP A 317 -0.42 -28.44 6.43
C ASP A 317 0.11 -27.01 6.39
N ARG A 318 -0.83 -26.06 6.41
CA ARG A 318 -0.60 -24.61 6.31
C ARG A 318 0.08 -24.00 7.53
N SER A 319 0.24 -24.76 8.61
CA SER A 319 1.06 -24.32 9.76
C SER A 319 2.56 -24.34 9.44
N ASN A 320 2.96 -25.07 8.38
CA ASN A 320 4.34 -25.16 7.93
C ASN A 320 4.68 -24.01 6.97
N PRO A 321 5.59 -23.09 7.35
CA PRO A 321 5.99 -22.00 6.48
C PRO A 321 6.76 -22.52 5.26
N LEU A 322 6.46 -21.95 4.09
CA LEU A 322 7.06 -22.31 2.82
C LEU A 322 8.44 -21.65 2.71
N SER A 323 9.32 -22.22 1.88
CA SER A 323 10.68 -21.67 1.71
C SER A 323 10.71 -20.23 1.17
N ILE A 324 9.66 -19.83 0.45
CA ILE A 324 9.46 -18.46 -0.05
C ILE A 324 9.10 -17.45 1.06
N ASP A 325 8.78 -17.88 2.27
CA ASP A 325 8.45 -17.01 3.41
C ASP A 325 9.67 -16.47 4.15
N ILE A 326 10.88 -16.84 3.72
CA ILE A 326 12.12 -16.32 4.26
C ILE A 326 12.16 -14.79 4.19
N TRP A 327 12.54 -14.16 5.31
CA TRP A 327 12.63 -12.70 5.42
C TRP A 327 13.60 -12.12 4.38
N GLY A 328 13.18 -11.07 3.68
CA GLY A 328 13.95 -10.47 2.58
C GLY A 328 14.20 -11.40 1.39
N GLY A 329 13.44 -12.51 1.23
CA GLY A 329 13.65 -13.49 0.15
C GLY A 329 13.51 -12.92 -1.28
N GLY A 330 12.73 -11.85 -1.42
CA GLY A 330 12.56 -11.11 -2.68
C GLY A 330 13.61 -10.02 -2.91
N SER A 331 14.36 -9.65 -1.88
CA SER A 331 15.27 -8.48 -1.85
C SER A 331 16.61 -8.77 -2.52
N GLY A 332 17.27 -7.72 -3.03
CA GLY A 332 18.58 -7.79 -3.67
C GLY A 332 18.56 -8.06 -5.18
N SER A 333 19.73 -8.04 -5.83
CA SER A 333 19.88 -8.19 -7.29
C SER A 333 19.62 -9.62 -7.80
N LYS A 334 19.74 -10.62 -6.92
CA LYS A 334 19.31 -11.99 -7.14
C LYS A 334 18.34 -12.35 -6.03
N SER A 335 17.18 -12.87 -6.39
CA SER A 335 16.23 -13.33 -5.38
C SER A 335 16.75 -14.57 -4.67
N MET A 336 16.83 -14.47 -3.37
CA MET A 336 17.19 -15.56 -2.48
C MET A 336 16.12 -16.65 -2.49
N ALA A 337 14.84 -16.29 -2.50
CA ALA A 337 13.74 -17.25 -2.62
C ALA A 337 13.84 -18.10 -3.91
N ASP A 338 14.19 -17.50 -5.05
CA ASP A 338 14.43 -18.27 -6.28
C ASP A 338 15.66 -19.19 -6.16
N SER A 339 16.73 -18.76 -5.48
CA SER A 339 17.91 -19.61 -5.25
C SER A 339 17.58 -20.81 -4.38
N VAL A 340 16.83 -20.59 -3.30
CA VAL A 340 16.35 -21.61 -2.37
C VAL A 340 15.47 -22.65 -3.08
N LEU A 341 14.53 -22.19 -3.93
CA LEU A 341 13.71 -23.09 -4.75
C LEU A 341 14.55 -23.90 -5.75
N LYS A 342 15.60 -23.31 -6.35
CA LYS A 342 16.52 -24.03 -7.25
C LYS A 342 17.36 -25.09 -6.55
N CYS A 343 17.65 -24.91 -5.26
CA CYS A 343 18.25 -25.94 -4.42
C CYS A 343 17.23 -27.03 -4.02
N GLY A 344 15.99 -26.95 -4.49
CA GLY A 344 14.93 -27.91 -4.18
C GLY A 344 14.39 -27.79 -2.76
N ARG A 345 14.53 -26.63 -2.08
CA ARG A 345 14.01 -26.45 -0.72
C ARG A 345 12.52 -26.09 -0.77
N GLY A 346 11.66 -26.97 -0.29
CA GLY A 346 10.21 -26.75 -0.27
C GLY A 346 9.75 -25.88 0.90
N PHE A 347 10.33 -26.10 2.07
CA PHE A 347 9.88 -25.48 3.32
C PHE A 347 10.95 -24.60 3.95
N LEU A 348 10.55 -23.68 4.82
CA LEU A 348 11.46 -22.77 5.50
C LEU A 348 12.49 -23.52 6.35
N SER A 349 12.08 -24.65 6.95
CA SER A 349 12.96 -25.54 7.73
C SER A 349 14.01 -26.26 6.89
N ASP A 350 13.83 -26.35 5.57
CA ASP A 350 14.76 -27.07 4.69
C ASP A 350 15.95 -26.20 4.27
N ILE A 351 15.84 -24.87 4.44
CA ILE A 351 16.84 -23.90 4.00
C ILE A 351 18.15 -24.11 4.75
N GLN A 352 19.26 -24.12 4.00
CA GLN A 352 20.61 -24.17 4.55
C GLN A 352 21.26 -22.79 4.52
N GLU A 353 22.24 -22.55 5.40
CA GLU A 353 22.93 -21.26 5.46
C GLU A 353 23.56 -20.87 4.11
N ASP A 354 24.15 -21.83 3.40
CA ASP A 354 24.78 -21.58 2.09
C ASP A 354 23.76 -21.25 0.99
N ASP A 355 22.48 -21.61 1.15
CA ASP A 355 21.41 -21.21 0.22
C ASP A 355 21.14 -19.69 0.29
N ILE A 356 21.45 -19.06 1.43
CA ILE A 356 21.09 -17.68 1.77
C ILE A 356 22.26 -16.78 2.17
N ARG A 357 23.49 -17.31 2.13
CA ARG A 357 24.71 -16.58 2.49
C ARG A 357 24.94 -15.42 1.52
N PRO A 358 25.03 -14.16 2.01
CA PRO A 358 25.33 -13.02 1.14
C PRO A 358 26.79 -13.11 0.64
N LYS A 359 27.04 -12.65 -0.58
CA LYS A 359 28.41 -12.59 -1.14
C LYS A 359 29.35 -11.70 -0.32
N ASN A 360 28.81 -10.57 0.14
CA ASN A 360 29.51 -9.62 0.99
C ASN A 360 28.81 -9.61 2.35
N PRO A 361 29.41 -10.21 3.39
CA PRO A 361 28.87 -10.13 4.74
C PRO A 361 28.81 -8.68 5.19
N SER A 362 27.68 -8.27 5.76
CA SER A 362 27.58 -6.99 6.47
C SER A 362 28.28 -7.13 7.82
N SER A 363 29.20 -6.22 8.15
CA SER A 363 29.67 -6.01 9.52
C SER A 363 28.89 -4.85 10.13
N GLY A 364 28.24 -5.10 11.25
CA GLY A 364 27.46 -4.10 11.98
C GLY A 364 27.32 -4.51 13.44
N VAL A 365 26.80 -3.60 14.25
CA VAL A 365 26.42 -3.92 15.63
C VAL A 365 25.06 -4.60 15.59
N GLY A 366 24.92 -5.74 16.25
CA GLY A 366 23.68 -6.52 16.27
C GLY A 366 23.69 -7.74 15.35
N MET A 367 22.51 -8.32 15.16
CA MET A 367 22.28 -9.36 14.16
C MET A 367 22.47 -8.80 12.75
N THR A 368 23.30 -9.48 11.98
CA THR A 368 23.36 -9.35 10.53
C THR A 368 22.08 -9.88 9.88
N SER A 369 21.87 -9.52 8.62
CA SER A 369 20.73 -10.06 7.85
C SER A 369 20.78 -11.58 7.70
N LEU A 370 21.97 -12.19 7.69
CA LEU A 370 22.12 -13.64 7.62
C LEU A 370 21.73 -14.29 8.94
N GLU A 371 22.25 -13.80 10.07
CA GLU A 371 21.93 -14.33 11.40
C GLU A 371 20.43 -14.23 11.69
N ARG A 372 19.78 -13.12 11.33
CA ARG A 372 18.33 -12.97 11.47
C ARG A 372 17.56 -14.02 10.67
N ARG A 373 17.93 -14.26 9.40
CA ARG A 373 17.30 -15.28 8.57
C ARG A 373 17.53 -16.69 9.14
N MET A 374 18.74 -16.97 9.63
CA MET A 374 19.03 -18.26 10.27
C MET A 374 18.25 -18.43 11.58
N ALA A 375 18.01 -17.38 12.35
CA ALA A 375 17.11 -17.43 13.49
C ALA A 375 15.68 -17.84 13.06
N GLN A 376 15.19 -17.30 11.94
CA GLN A 376 13.91 -17.68 11.35
C GLN A 376 13.85 -19.15 10.92
N VAL A 377 14.89 -19.63 10.21
CA VAL A 377 15.00 -21.03 9.77
C VAL A 377 15.08 -21.99 10.97
N ASN A 378 15.91 -21.66 11.96
CA ASN A 378 16.11 -22.49 13.15
C ASN A 378 14.85 -22.56 14.03
N ALA A 379 14.11 -21.45 14.14
CA ALA A 379 12.82 -21.45 14.83
C ALA A 379 11.77 -22.29 14.09
N ALA A 380 11.74 -22.23 12.75
CA ALA A 380 10.83 -23.03 11.93
C ALA A 380 11.15 -24.54 11.97
N SER A 381 12.43 -24.91 12.09
CA SER A 381 12.86 -26.32 12.22
C SER A 381 12.73 -26.87 13.65
N GLY A 382 12.48 -26.01 14.65
CA GLY A 382 12.49 -26.37 16.06
C GLY A 382 13.89 -26.59 16.64
N ALA A 383 14.95 -26.28 15.89
CA ALA A 383 16.35 -26.41 16.33
C ALA A 383 16.87 -25.18 17.10
N GLY A 384 16.19 -24.03 16.97
CA GLY A 384 16.55 -22.77 17.61
C GLY A 384 15.50 -22.28 18.61
N PRO A 385 15.82 -21.20 19.35
CA PRO A 385 14.86 -20.57 20.24
C PRO A 385 13.73 -19.89 19.45
N GLU A 386 12.58 -19.76 20.10
CA GLU A 386 11.41 -19.06 19.56
C GLU A 386 11.65 -17.56 19.38
N SER A 387 12.55 -16.96 20.17
CA SER A 387 12.97 -15.57 20.06
C SER A 387 14.48 -15.41 20.27
N VAL A 388 15.06 -14.40 19.63
CA VAL A 388 16.49 -14.07 19.71
C VAL A 388 16.66 -12.59 19.97
N LEU A 389 17.54 -12.25 20.92
CA LEU A 389 17.91 -10.88 21.24
C LEU A 389 19.39 -10.66 20.93
N SER A 390 19.72 -9.47 20.45
CA SER A 390 21.09 -9.02 20.30
C SER A 390 21.39 -7.90 21.29
N GLU A 391 21.93 -8.26 22.45
CA GLU A 391 22.23 -7.29 23.50
C GLU A 391 23.24 -6.23 23.03
N SER A 392 24.18 -6.58 22.15
CA SER A 392 25.12 -5.61 21.57
C SER A 392 24.43 -4.49 20.80
N ARG A 393 23.28 -4.77 20.16
CA ARG A 393 22.45 -3.75 19.51
C ARG A 393 21.58 -3.02 20.51
N LEU A 394 20.92 -3.76 21.40
CA LEU A 394 19.92 -3.20 22.31
C LEU A 394 20.54 -2.39 23.46
N ALA A 395 21.84 -2.54 23.75
CA ALA A 395 22.56 -1.71 24.71
C ALA A 395 22.51 -0.20 24.39
N GLU A 396 22.25 0.19 23.13
CA GLU A 396 22.06 1.60 22.78
C GLU A 396 20.85 2.25 23.48
N MET A 397 19.89 1.43 23.92
CA MET A 397 18.71 1.89 24.65
C MET A 397 19.07 2.54 25.99
N ASP A 398 20.20 2.14 26.58
CA ASP A 398 20.68 2.67 27.87
C ASP A 398 21.26 4.09 27.75
N ALA A 399 21.62 4.49 26.53
CA ALA A 399 22.16 5.81 26.22
C ALA A 399 21.09 6.84 25.81
N TRP A 400 19.81 6.44 25.78
CA TRP A 400 18.72 7.35 25.40
C TRP A 400 18.52 8.46 26.44
N ASN A 401 18.37 9.69 25.95
CA ASN A 401 18.06 10.84 26.79
C ASN A 401 16.55 10.87 27.05
N TRP A 402 16.17 10.93 28.33
CA TRP A 402 14.78 11.05 28.73
C TRP A 402 14.34 12.52 28.71
N PRO A 403 13.07 12.82 28.38
CA PRO A 403 11.98 11.88 28.05
C PRO A 403 12.08 11.25 26.65
N LEU A 404 11.39 10.14 26.43
CA LEU A 404 11.32 9.46 25.12
C LEU A 404 10.03 9.88 24.40
N HIS A 405 10.15 10.41 23.19
CA HIS A 405 9.05 10.92 22.39
C HIS A 405 8.76 10.02 21.19
N MET A 406 7.61 9.36 21.16
CA MET A 406 7.19 8.49 20.07
C MET A 406 6.23 9.26 19.17
N ILE A 407 6.60 9.45 17.90
CA ILE A 407 5.77 10.18 16.94
C ILE A 407 5.42 9.31 15.74
N ASP A 408 4.21 9.51 15.22
CA ASP A 408 3.72 8.85 14.02
C ASP A 408 2.91 9.85 13.20
N PHE A 409 3.04 9.79 11.87
CA PHE A 409 2.42 10.74 10.94
C PHE A 409 1.47 10.04 9.99
N GLU A 410 0.38 10.72 9.67
CA GLU A 410 -0.53 10.35 8.60
C GLU A 410 -0.45 11.34 7.45
N THR A 411 -0.33 10.79 6.24
CA THR A 411 -0.13 11.57 5.02
C THR A 411 -1.05 11.11 3.90
N SER A 412 -1.32 12.01 2.96
CA SER A 412 -2.03 11.71 1.71
C SER A 412 -1.23 12.20 0.51
N ALA A 413 -1.24 11.43 -0.57
CA ALA A 413 -0.61 11.79 -1.84
C ALA A 413 -1.60 11.57 -3.00
N PRO A 414 -2.64 12.41 -3.13
CA PRO A 414 -3.70 12.16 -4.08
C PRO A 414 -3.22 12.35 -5.53
N ALA A 415 -3.69 11.48 -6.43
CA ALA A 415 -3.46 11.64 -7.87
C ALA A 415 -4.13 12.91 -8.42
N LEU A 416 -5.27 13.29 -7.85
CA LEU A 416 -6.00 14.51 -8.18
C LEU A 416 -5.75 15.58 -7.09
N PRO A 417 -4.98 16.65 -7.37
CA PRO A 417 -4.64 17.64 -6.37
C PRO A 417 -5.87 18.38 -5.81
N PHE A 418 -5.88 18.64 -4.51
CA PHE A 418 -6.98 19.34 -3.84
C PHE A 418 -6.92 20.86 -4.00
N PHE A 419 -5.71 21.40 -4.15
CA PHE A 419 -5.44 22.83 -4.12
C PHE A 419 -4.75 23.30 -5.40
N LYS A 420 -5.09 24.51 -5.85
CA LYS A 420 -4.32 25.20 -6.88
C LYS A 420 -2.86 25.31 -6.46
N GLY A 421 -1.95 25.01 -7.38
CA GLY A 421 -0.50 25.01 -7.15
C GLY A 421 0.05 23.69 -6.60
N MET A 422 -0.81 22.79 -6.14
CA MET A 422 -0.39 21.45 -5.69
C MET A 422 -0.13 20.54 -6.90
N HIS A 423 0.90 19.72 -6.79
CA HIS A 423 1.26 18.71 -7.78
C HIS A 423 0.56 17.37 -7.50
N PRO A 424 0.24 16.58 -8.54
CA PRO A 424 -0.20 15.20 -8.34
C PRO A 424 0.80 14.39 -7.53
N TYR A 425 0.31 13.57 -6.60
CA TYR A 425 1.13 12.78 -5.66
C TYR A 425 2.05 13.59 -4.74
N GLN A 426 1.85 14.90 -4.63
CA GLN A 426 2.51 15.70 -3.61
C GLN A 426 2.03 15.26 -2.23
N THR A 427 2.98 15.03 -1.32
CA THR A 427 2.71 14.61 0.07
C THR A 427 2.03 15.73 0.85
N LEU A 428 0.85 15.44 1.38
CA LEU A 428 0.13 16.27 2.35
C LEU A 428 0.18 15.59 3.71
N ALA A 429 0.93 16.17 4.65
CA ALA A 429 0.88 15.76 6.05
C ALA A 429 -0.31 16.41 6.73
N PHE A 430 -1.26 15.60 7.22
CA PHE A 430 -2.51 16.10 7.77
C PHE A 430 -2.74 15.74 9.24
N GLN A 431 -1.97 14.80 9.80
CA GLN A 431 -2.13 14.38 11.19
C GLN A 431 -0.84 13.82 11.80
N PHE A 432 -0.63 14.05 13.09
CA PHE A 432 0.35 13.31 13.88
C PHE A 432 -0.21 12.92 15.25
N SER A 433 0.35 11.86 15.81
CA SER A 433 0.22 11.46 17.22
C SER A 433 1.56 11.57 17.93
N HIS A 434 1.53 11.77 19.26
CA HIS A 434 2.73 11.91 20.07
C HIS A 434 2.55 11.35 21.48
N HIS A 435 3.19 10.20 21.75
CA HIS A 435 3.32 9.64 23.08
C HIS A 435 4.65 10.03 23.72
N VAL A 436 4.64 10.18 25.05
CA VAL A 436 5.85 10.46 25.83
C VAL A 436 6.00 9.45 26.97
N MET A 437 7.22 8.95 27.14
CA MET A 437 7.65 8.22 28.33
C MET A 437 8.62 9.10 29.13
N GLU A 438 8.28 9.37 30.40
CA GLU A 438 9.04 10.24 31.30
C GLU A 438 9.55 9.40 32.47
N ARG A 439 10.84 9.49 32.80
CA ARG A 439 11.40 8.82 33.97
C ARG A 439 11.27 9.75 35.18
N MET A 440 10.55 9.29 36.19
CA MET A 440 10.31 10.01 37.43
C MET A 440 11.52 9.90 38.38
N GLU A 441 11.62 10.80 39.35
CA GLU A 441 12.66 10.75 40.39
C GLU A 441 12.62 9.45 41.22
N SER A 442 11.43 8.84 41.36
CA SER A 442 11.23 7.54 42.00
C SER A 442 11.84 6.36 41.21
N GLY A 443 12.27 6.58 39.96
CA GLY A 443 12.70 5.55 39.03
C GLY A 443 11.56 4.92 38.22
N GLU A 444 10.30 5.25 38.55
CA GLU A 444 9.12 4.84 37.78
C GLU A 444 9.02 5.59 36.45
N VAL A 445 8.25 5.05 35.51
CA VAL A 445 8.03 5.64 34.19
C VAL A 445 6.57 6.08 34.07
N ARG A 446 6.36 7.37 33.80
CA ARG A 446 5.07 7.94 33.42
C ARG A 446 4.91 7.86 31.90
N ILE A 447 3.76 7.38 31.45
CA ILE A 447 3.42 7.26 30.03
C ILE A 447 2.15 8.08 29.77
N ARG A 448 2.14 8.87 28.70
CA ARG A 448 0.94 9.61 28.27
C ARG A 448 0.90 9.82 26.77
N HIS A 449 -0.29 9.78 26.20
CA HIS A 449 -0.57 10.42 24.92
C HIS A 449 -0.51 11.94 25.16
N ALA A 450 0.63 12.55 24.81
CA ALA A 450 0.98 13.90 25.24
C ALA A 450 0.31 14.99 24.41
N SER A 451 0.19 14.76 23.11
CA SER A 451 -0.37 15.71 22.16
C SER A 451 -0.72 15.01 20.85
N GLN A 452 -1.58 15.62 20.07
CA GLN A 452 -1.94 15.18 18.72
C GLN A 452 -2.36 16.39 17.90
N TRP A 453 -2.37 16.26 16.58
CA TRP A 453 -2.95 17.26 15.70
C TRP A 453 -3.52 16.60 14.45
N ILE A 454 -4.60 17.16 13.92
CA ILE A 454 -5.21 16.75 12.67
C ILE A 454 -5.83 17.97 11.98
N SER A 455 -5.83 17.99 10.65
CA SER A 455 -6.49 19.02 9.83
C SER A 455 -7.41 18.39 8.80
N THR A 456 -8.70 18.22 9.13
CA THR A 456 -9.73 17.68 8.21
C THR A 456 -10.54 18.77 7.49
N ALA A 457 -10.30 20.05 7.79
CA ALA A 457 -11.06 21.17 7.25
C ALA A 457 -10.87 21.30 5.73
N SER A 458 -11.97 21.29 4.97
CA SER A 458 -11.93 21.42 3.52
C SER A 458 -11.36 22.78 3.11
N GLY A 459 -10.45 22.78 2.13
CA GLY A 459 -9.87 24.01 1.58
C GLY A 459 -8.67 24.57 2.36
N GLN A 460 -8.23 23.92 3.45
CA GLN A 460 -7.02 24.32 4.18
C GLN A 460 -5.82 23.46 3.79
N PHE A 461 -4.72 24.11 3.40
CA PHE A 461 -3.46 23.42 3.11
C PHE A 461 -2.71 23.14 4.42
N PRO A 462 -2.58 21.87 4.86
CA PRO A 462 -2.19 21.57 6.24
C PRO A 462 -0.67 21.62 6.48
N SER A 463 0.15 21.50 5.44
CA SER A 463 1.58 21.16 5.55
C SER A 463 2.41 22.08 6.46
N ILE A 464 2.26 23.41 6.37
CA ILE A 464 3.05 24.33 7.20
C ILE A 464 2.56 24.32 8.64
N GLU A 465 1.24 24.28 8.84
CA GLU A 465 0.64 24.24 10.16
C GLU A 465 0.96 22.93 10.89
N PHE A 466 1.00 21.81 10.17
CA PHE A 466 1.46 20.52 10.67
C PHE A 466 2.83 20.64 11.35
N VAL A 467 3.81 21.27 10.68
CA VAL A 467 5.18 21.43 11.24
C VAL A 467 5.17 22.36 12.45
N ARG A 468 4.35 23.44 12.44
CA ARG A 468 4.21 24.33 13.61
C ARG A 468 3.69 23.58 14.83
N GLN A 469 2.67 22.76 14.65
CA GLN A 469 2.04 22.00 15.73
C GLN A 469 2.97 20.90 16.24
N LEU A 470 3.69 20.20 15.35
CA LEU A 470 4.70 19.22 15.75
C LEU A 470 5.84 19.87 16.54
N ARG A 471 6.34 21.03 16.07
CA ARG A 471 7.37 21.79 16.79
C ARG A 471 6.87 22.20 18.17
N LYS A 472 5.63 22.67 18.29
CA LYS A 472 5.02 23.03 19.58
C LYS A 472 4.89 21.83 20.51
N ALA A 473 4.56 20.65 19.98
CA ALA A 473 4.43 19.40 20.73
C ALA A 473 5.78 18.91 21.30
N LEU A 474 6.85 18.96 20.50
CA LEU A 474 8.18 18.46 20.88
C LEU A 474 9.04 19.51 21.58
N MET A 475 8.76 20.81 21.37
CA MET A 475 9.52 21.93 21.91
C MET A 475 8.60 22.97 22.57
N PRO A 476 7.77 22.60 23.57
CA PRO A 476 6.79 23.52 24.17
C PRO A 476 7.42 24.78 24.77
N ASN A 477 8.67 24.68 25.23
CA ASN A 477 9.46 25.80 25.79
C ASN A 477 10.51 26.35 24.80
N GLY A 478 10.41 26.00 23.52
CA GLY A 478 11.38 26.41 22.49
C GLY A 478 12.67 25.60 22.44
N GLN A 479 12.81 24.55 23.27
CA GLN A 479 13.93 23.60 23.25
C GLN A 479 13.42 22.16 23.21
N LEU A 480 14.15 21.29 22.50
CA LEU A 480 13.89 19.85 22.45
C LEU A 480 14.63 19.14 23.58
N ASN A 481 13.88 18.57 24.51
CA ASN A 481 14.42 17.74 25.58
C ASN A 481 14.22 16.26 25.21
N GLY A 482 15.14 15.39 25.63
CA GLY A 482 15.00 13.96 25.42
C GLY A 482 15.38 13.46 24.01
N THR A 483 14.80 12.32 23.63
CA THR A 483 15.04 11.59 22.39
C THR A 483 13.74 11.37 21.64
N VAL A 484 13.74 11.66 20.33
CA VAL A 484 12.57 11.45 19.45
C VAL A 484 12.71 10.14 18.68
N PHE A 485 11.62 9.40 18.58
CA PHE A 485 11.53 8.09 17.95
C PHE A 485 10.47 8.13 16.85
N ARG A 486 10.79 7.39 15.81
CA ARG A 486 9.90 7.03 14.72
C ARG A 486 10.01 5.53 14.51
N TYR A 487 8.98 4.91 13.92
CA TYR A 487 9.08 3.49 13.63
C TYR A 487 10.01 3.24 12.44
N HIS A 488 9.78 3.89 11.30
CA HIS A 488 10.53 3.63 10.07
C HIS A 488 10.96 4.94 9.37
N ASN A 489 11.28 4.87 8.08
CA ASN A 489 11.83 6.00 7.35
C ASN A 489 10.84 7.14 7.06
N HIS A 490 9.54 6.89 7.18
CA HIS A 490 8.46 7.75 6.68
C HIS A 490 8.52 9.17 7.26
N GLU A 491 8.56 9.30 8.59
CA GLU A 491 8.46 10.58 9.30
C GLU A 491 9.59 11.54 8.91
N ASN A 492 10.79 11.01 8.75
CA ASN A 492 11.94 11.81 8.28
C ASN A 492 11.72 12.27 6.84
N THR A 493 11.33 11.37 5.94
CA THR A 493 11.08 11.71 4.53
C THR A 493 10.00 12.77 4.40
N VAL A 494 8.92 12.67 5.18
CA VAL A 494 7.84 13.67 5.22
C VAL A 494 8.40 15.03 5.65
N LEU A 495 9.11 15.12 6.77
CA LEU A 495 9.68 16.39 7.22
C LEU A 495 10.71 16.96 6.23
N ARG A 496 11.55 16.13 5.61
CA ARG A 496 12.49 16.57 4.56
C ARG A 496 11.75 17.11 3.33
N SER A 497 10.64 16.50 2.94
CA SER A 497 9.78 17.00 1.86
C SER A 497 9.15 18.35 2.22
N LEU A 498 8.55 18.45 3.42
CA LEU A 498 7.95 19.69 3.94
C LEU A 498 8.97 20.82 4.10
N ARG A 499 10.23 20.50 4.42
CA ARG A 499 11.34 21.47 4.42
C ARG A 499 11.49 22.13 3.05
N GLY A 500 11.45 21.35 1.98
CA GLY A 500 11.52 21.86 0.61
C GLY A 500 10.33 22.72 0.22
N GLU A 501 9.14 22.42 0.73
CA GLU A 501 7.94 23.24 0.55
C GLU A 501 8.06 24.58 1.29
N ILE A 502 8.46 24.56 2.56
CA ILE A 502 8.64 25.76 3.39
C ILE A 502 9.68 26.69 2.77
N MET A 503 10.78 26.15 2.21
CA MET A 503 11.78 26.95 1.50
C MET A 503 11.23 27.69 0.27
N LYS A 504 10.19 27.15 -0.37
CA LYS A 504 9.56 27.73 -1.57
C LYS A 504 8.34 28.61 -1.22
N SER A 505 7.87 28.56 0.02
CA SER A 505 6.70 29.30 0.48
C SER A 505 6.95 30.81 0.55
N SER A 506 5.88 31.60 0.41
CA SER A 506 6.00 33.05 0.54
C SER A 506 6.18 33.45 2.01
N ARG A 507 6.79 34.61 2.26
CA ARG A 507 6.90 35.16 3.63
C ARG A 507 5.53 35.39 4.29
N ALA A 508 4.48 35.57 3.51
CA ALA A 508 3.11 35.72 4.03
C ALA A 508 2.56 34.38 4.57
N ASP A 509 2.91 33.25 3.93
CA ASP A 509 2.42 31.92 4.30
C ASP A 509 3.23 31.32 5.47
N ALA A 510 4.53 31.59 5.51
CA ALA A 510 5.45 31.12 6.56
C ALA A 510 6.32 32.25 7.12
N PRO A 511 5.76 33.19 7.93
CA PRO A 511 6.55 34.23 8.56
C PRO A 511 7.61 33.68 9.53
N ASP A 512 7.41 32.46 10.02
CA ASP A 512 8.25 31.70 10.93
C ASP A 512 9.11 30.62 10.23
N ALA A 513 9.27 30.70 8.90
CA ALA A 513 9.98 29.70 8.10
C ALA A 513 11.36 29.31 8.66
N GLU A 514 12.18 30.29 9.07
CA GLU A 514 13.52 30.02 9.62
C GLU A 514 13.48 29.09 10.85
N ASN A 515 12.51 29.30 11.74
CA ASN A 515 12.33 28.47 12.94
C ASN A 515 11.86 27.05 12.60
N LEU A 516 11.00 26.91 11.58
CA LEU A 516 10.50 25.61 11.14
C LEU A 516 11.59 24.81 10.43
N LEU A 517 12.39 25.46 9.57
CA LEU A 517 13.53 24.83 8.90
C LEU A 517 14.57 24.36 9.91
N ALA A 518 14.92 25.21 10.89
CA ALA A 518 15.84 24.84 11.97
C ALA A 518 15.33 23.67 12.80
N PHE A 519 14.03 23.61 13.09
CA PHE A 519 13.41 22.49 13.78
C PHE A 519 13.47 21.19 12.98
N ILE A 520 13.13 21.23 11.68
CA ILE A 520 13.22 20.05 10.82
C ILE A 520 14.67 19.55 10.76
N ASP A 521 15.63 20.44 10.53
CA ASP A 521 17.04 20.11 10.46
C ASP A 521 17.56 19.53 11.79
N LEU A 522 17.07 20.01 12.94
CA LEU A 522 17.43 19.48 14.26
C LEU A 522 17.12 17.98 14.43
N ILE A 523 15.95 17.52 13.96
CA ILE A 523 15.42 16.17 14.23
C ILE A 523 15.48 15.21 13.03
N THR A 524 15.95 15.66 11.87
CA THR A 524 16.03 14.84 10.66
C THR A 524 17.45 14.62 10.19
N LYS A 525 17.60 13.60 9.33
CA LYS A 525 18.78 13.36 8.51
C LYS A 525 18.44 13.44 7.04
N SER A 526 19.45 13.61 6.19
CA SER A 526 19.30 13.58 4.73
C SER A 526 18.67 12.26 4.28
N THR A 527 17.71 12.33 3.37
CA THR A 527 17.25 11.16 2.61
C THR A 527 18.40 10.58 1.77
N SER A 528 18.24 9.35 1.27
CA SER A 528 19.24 8.75 0.38
C SER A 528 19.46 9.54 -0.92
N GLU A 529 18.43 10.25 -1.38
CA GLU A 529 18.52 11.12 -2.55
C GLU A 529 19.31 12.40 -2.24
N GLU A 530 18.97 13.08 -1.15
CA GLU A 530 19.71 14.26 -0.68
C GLU A 530 21.18 13.91 -0.41
N ALA A 531 21.44 12.77 0.22
CA ALA A 531 22.80 12.30 0.50
C ALA A 531 23.65 12.14 -0.76
N ARG A 532 23.05 11.69 -1.87
CA ARG A 532 23.73 11.57 -3.17
C ARG A 532 24.01 12.93 -3.83
N GLN A 533 23.15 13.92 -3.60
CA GLN A 533 23.23 15.22 -4.25
C GLN A 533 24.12 16.20 -3.48
N SER A 534 23.95 16.28 -2.16
CA SER A 534 24.58 17.28 -1.30
C SER A 534 25.44 16.69 -0.19
N GLY A 535 25.57 15.37 -0.11
CA GLY A 535 26.27 14.68 0.98
C GLY A 535 25.38 14.36 2.18
N GLU A 536 25.88 13.50 3.07
CA GLU A 536 25.14 13.07 4.27
C GLU A 536 25.01 14.21 5.28
N TYR A 537 23.81 14.37 5.81
CA TYR A 537 23.49 15.29 6.90
C TYR A 537 22.74 14.52 7.98
N ALA A 538 23.06 14.76 9.24
CA ALA A 538 22.28 14.27 10.38
C ALA A 538 22.17 15.38 11.43
N GLY A 539 20.94 15.78 11.73
CA GLY A 539 20.63 16.69 12.82
C GLY A 539 21.12 16.13 14.16
N PRO A 540 21.57 16.99 15.09
CA PRO A 540 22.16 16.53 16.36
C PRO A 540 21.15 15.84 17.29
N LYS A 541 19.85 15.96 17.00
CA LYS A 541 18.76 15.26 17.69
C LYS A 541 17.93 14.42 16.70
N SER A 542 18.59 13.90 15.66
CA SER A 542 17.95 13.04 14.65
C SER A 542 17.11 11.94 15.31
N MET A 543 15.90 11.75 14.79
CA MET A 543 15.00 10.71 15.28
C MET A 543 15.63 9.32 15.21
N ILE A 544 15.45 8.54 16.28
CA ILE A 544 15.85 7.13 16.35
C ILE A 544 14.83 6.26 15.60
N ASP A 545 15.35 5.31 14.83
CA ASP A 545 14.59 4.39 13.97
C ASP A 545 14.39 3.05 14.68
N LEU A 546 13.19 2.81 15.22
CA LEU A 546 12.89 1.59 15.97
C LEU A 546 12.81 0.34 15.08
N HIS A 547 12.43 0.49 13.81
CA HIS A 547 12.42 -0.61 12.85
C HIS A 547 13.84 -1.16 12.64
N ARG A 548 14.83 -0.28 12.49
CA ARG A 548 16.25 -0.70 12.42
C ARG A 548 16.72 -1.36 13.72
N LEU A 549 16.36 -0.80 14.88
CA LEU A 549 16.66 -1.41 16.18
C LEU A 549 16.10 -2.83 16.28
N VAL A 550 14.84 -3.05 15.87
CA VAL A 550 14.21 -4.38 15.86
C VAL A 550 14.90 -5.32 14.85
N GLN A 551 15.15 -4.84 13.64
CA GLN A 551 15.79 -5.65 12.59
C GLN A 551 17.14 -6.23 13.04
N GLU A 552 17.95 -5.42 13.72
CA GLU A 552 19.30 -5.79 14.18
C GLU A 552 19.29 -6.36 15.62
N GLY A 553 18.22 -6.12 16.41
CA GLY A 553 18.20 -6.37 17.85
C GLY A 553 17.25 -7.46 18.33
N TYR A 554 16.18 -7.78 17.59
CA TYR A 554 15.13 -8.68 18.06
C TYR A 554 14.47 -9.50 16.94
N PHE A 555 14.43 -10.81 17.11
CA PHE A 555 13.69 -11.74 16.26
C PHE A 555 12.71 -12.57 17.10
N SER A 556 11.54 -12.87 16.54
CA SER A 556 10.56 -13.79 17.12
C SER A 556 9.90 -14.62 16.03
N ARG A 557 9.71 -15.91 16.29
CA ARG A 557 8.97 -16.82 15.42
C ARG A 557 7.56 -16.31 15.15
N LYS A 558 6.94 -15.66 16.14
CA LYS A 558 5.56 -15.16 16.03
C LYS A 558 5.39 -14.08 14.96
N SER A 559 6.43 -13.32 14.63
CA SER A 559 6.35 -12.31 13.57
C SER A 559 6.47 -12.91 12.16
N GLY A 560 6.74 -14.21 12.02
CA GLY A 560 6.88 -14.88 10.72
C GLY A 560 8.07 -14.36 9.89
N GLY A 561 9.01 -13.65 10.52
CA GLY A 561 10.12 -12.96 9.85
C GLY A 561 9.82 -11.49 9.50
N SER A 562 8.56 -11.05 9.55
CA SER A 562 8.19 -9.65 9.33
C SER A 562 8.80 -8.74 10.40
N ILE A 563 9.17 -7.53 9.97
CA ILE A 563 9.76 -6.47 10.80
C ILE A 563 8.92 -5.21 10.81
N SER A 564 7.68 -5.26 10.31
CA SER A 564 6.74 -4.14 10.43
C SER A 564 6.01 -4.17 11.78
N LEU A 565 5.60 -2.99 12.26
CA LEU A 565 5.07 -2.82 13.62
C LEU A 565 3.85 -3.71 13.88
N LYS A 566 3.00 -3.87 12.87
CA LYS A 566 1.82 -4.74 12.90
C LYS A 566 2.11 -6.19 13.28
N TYR A 567 3.26 -6.74 12.89
CA TYR A 567 3.65 -8.11 13.24
C TYR A 567 4.60 -8.16 14.44
N VAL A 568 5.43 -7.14 14.59
CA VAL A 568 6.37 -7.02 15.70
C VAL A 568 5.65 -6.78 17.02
N LEU A 569 4.58 -5.99 17.04
CA LEU A 569 3.83 -5.68 18.27
C LEU A 569 3.16 -6.92 18.89
N PRO A 570 2.36 -7.73 18.16
CA PRO A 570 1.84 -8.98 18.71
C PRO A 570 2.95 -9.96 19.11
N ALA A 571 4.08 -9.97 18.38
CA ALA A 571 5.21 -10.84 18.70
C ALA A 571 5.94 -10.43 19.99
N ILE A 572 6.23 -9.15 20.18
CA ILE A 572 6.89 -8.68 21.41
C ILE A 572 5.98 -8.82 22.62
N LEU A 573 4.67 -8.63 22.47
CA LEU A 573 3.71 -8.85 23.57
C LEU A 573 3.52 -10.35 23.88
N HIS A 574 3.67 -11.23 22.89
CA HIS A 574 3.73 -12.67 23.14
C HIS A 574 4.96 -13.06 23.96
N ASP A 575 6.12 -12.46 23.66
CA ASP A 575 7.39 -12.80 24.28
C ASP A 575 7.59 -12.11 25.66
N ALA A 576 7.15 -10.86 25.81
CA ALA A 576 7.21 -10.04 27.03
C ALA A 576 5.90 -10.09 27.81
N LYS A 577 5.73 -11.16 28.60
CA LYS A 577 4.47 -11.45 29.31
C LYS A 577 4.07 -10.41 30.35
N GLY A 578 5.04 -9.74 30.99
CA GLY A 578 4.76 -8.69 31.98
C GLY A 578 4.11 -7.47 31.33
N VAL A 579 4.66 -7.01 30.20
CA VAL A 579 4.06 -5.95 29.38
C VAL A 579 2.68 -6.38 28.89
N ALA A 580 2.51 -7.62 28.42
CA ALA A 580 1.18 -8.09 28.00
C ALA A 580 0.16 -8.05 29.15
N GLN A 581 0.52 -8.57 30.33
CA GLN A 581 -0.34 -8.54 31.51
C GLN A 581 -0.70 -7.10 31.93
N LEU A 582 0.22 -6.15 31.77
CA LEU A 582 -0.05 -4.74 32.04
C LEU A 582 -1.20 -4.25 31.15
N TYR A 583 -1.14 -4.46 29.84
CA TYR A 583 -2.15 -3.96 28.88
C TYR A 583 -3.43 -4.82 28.79
N GLU A 584 -3.51 -5.94 29.51
CA GLU A 584 -4.75 -6.68 29.78
C GLU A 584 -5.58 -6.02 30.90
N ARG A 585 -5.01 -5.11 31.70
CA ARG A 585 -5.67 -4.53 32.87
C ARG A 585 -6.74 -3.49 32.50
N PRO A 586 -7.99 -3.65 32.97
CA PRO A 586 -8.99 -2.58 32.91
C PRO A 586 -8.56 -1.35 33.71
N GLY A 587 -8.99 -0.15 33.27
CA GLY A 587 -8.70 1.10 33.97
C GLY A 587 -7.25 1.59 33.88
N LEU A 588 -6.39 0.95 33.06
CA LEU A 588 -5.02 1.41 32.86
C LEU A 588 -4.93 2.60 31.89
N TYR A 589 -5.64 2.52 30.75
CA TYR A 589 -5.43 3.41 29.61
C TYR A 589 -6.70 4.19 29.26
N GLY A 590 -6.66 5.52 29.32
CA GLY A 590 -7.82 6.37 29.04
C GLY A 590 -7.72 7.77 29.64
N LEU A 591 -8.76 8.57 29.45
CA LEU A 591 -8.81 9.94 29.94
C LEU A 591 -8.75 9.98 31.48
N GLY A 592 -7.66 10.53 32.02
CA GLY A 592 -7.45 10.65 33.46
C GLY A 592 -7.05 9.35 34.18
N LEU A 593 -6.69 8.31 33.43
CA LEU A 593 -6.16 7.04 33.96
C LEU A 593 -4.63 7.07 34.01
N ASP A 594 -4.04 6.02 34.59
CA ASP A 594 -2.58 5.90 34.81
C ASP A 594 -1.76 6.14 33.54
N ILE A 595 -2.22 5.58 32.41
CA ILE A 595 -1.75 5.97 31.08
C ILE A 595 -2.80 6.88 30.45
N HIS A 596 -2.50 8.18 30.49
CA HIS A 596 -3.42 9.21 29.99
C HIS A 596 -3.59 9.13 28.48
N SER A 597 -4.84 9.11 28.01
CA SER A 597 -5.22 9.22 26.60
C SER A 597 -6.03 10.49 26.33
N LEU A 598 -5.88 11.03 25.12
CA LEU A 598 -6.70 12.13 24.60
C LEU A 598 -7.98 11.65 23.89
N ASN A 599 -8.02 10.39 23.41
CA ASN A 599 -9.09 9.90 22.54
C ASN A 599 -10.01 8.84 23.16
N PHE A 600 -9.61 8.20 24.25
CA PHE A 600 -10.42 7.18 24.93
C PHE A 600 -11.06 7.76 26.20
N LYS A 601 -12.31 8.22 26.07
CA LYS A 601 -13.04 9.01 27.08
C LYS A 601 -13.95 8.18 28.00
N ASP A 602 -14.14 6.90 27.71
CA ASP A 602 -14.99 6.02 28.52
C ASP A 602 -14.43 5.83 29.92
N ALA A 603 -15.30 5.84 30.95
CA ALA A 603 -14.89 5.80 32.35
C ALA A 603 -14.07 4.56 32.75
N GLY A 604 -14.21 3.45 32.01
CA GLY A 604 -13.42 2.22 32.22
C GLY A 604 -12.10 2.18 31.45
N GLY A 605 -11.81 3.20 30.64
CA GLY A 605 -10.69 3.20 29.70
C GLY A 605 -10.84 2.17 28.59
N HIS A 606 -9.75 1.98 27.83
CA HIS A 606 -9.65 0.99 26.77
C HIS A 606 -8.70 -0.14 27.16
N VAL A 607 -9.10 -1.38 26.92
CA VAL A 607 -8.27 -2.57 27.15
C VAL A 607 -7.66 -3.01 25.83
N TRP A 608 -6.35 -2.81 25.68
CA TRP A 608 -5.63 -3.07 24.44
C TRP A 608 -5.38 -4.55 24.15
N LEU A 609 -5.25 -5.38 25.19
CA LEU A 609 -5.08 -6.82 25.03
C LEU A 609 -6.30 -7.59 25.49
N GLN A 610 -7.00 -8.17 24.51
CA GLN A 610 -8.24 -8.92 24.72
C GLN A 610 -8.11 -10.33 24.12
N LYS A 611 -8.31 -11.36 24.94
CA LYS A 611 -8.26 -12.77 24.50
C LYS A 611 -9.24 -13.07 23.37
N ALA A 612 -10.44 -12.49 23.42
CA ALA A 612 -11.46 -12.62 22.38
C ALA A 612 -11.05 -12.05 21.02
N LYS A 613 -10.02 -11.19 20.98
CA LYS A 613 -9.45 -10.60 19.76
C LYS A 613 -8.10 -11.21 19.39
N GLY A 614 -7.71 -12.32 20.04
CA GLY A 614 -6.44 -13.01 19.79
C GLY A 614 -5.22 -12.29 20.39
N GLY A 615 -5.41 -11.35 21.31
CA GLY A 615 -4.31 -10.61 21.93
C GLY A 615 -3.61 -9.63 20.97
N ASP A 616 -4.34 -9.10 19.99
CA ASP A 616 -3.82 -8.16 19.00
C ASP A 616 -4.45 -6.77 19.21
N PRO A 617 -3.65 -5.74 19.61
CA PRO A 617 -4.14 -4.39 19.85
C PRO A 617 -4.88 -3.78 18.65
N TYR A 618 -4.45 -4.07 17.42
CA TYR A 618 -5.07 -3.54 16.20
C TYR A 618 -6.49 -4.07 15.96
N LYS A 619 -6.85 -5.20 16.59
CA LYS A 619 -8.20 -5.79 16.51
C LYS A 619 -9.16 -5.29 17.58
N THR A 620 -8.71 -4.40 18.47
CA THR A 620 -9.52 -3.84 19.57
C THR A 620 -10.18 -2.50 19.24
N LEU A 621 -9.71 -1.79 18.20
CA LEU A 621 -10.30 -0.52 17.79
C LEU A 621 -11.71 -0.73 17.18
N PRO A 622 -12.66 0.16 17.49
CA PRO A 622 -13.95 0.17 16.82
C PRO A 622 -13.79 0.60 15.35
N GLY A 623 -14.80 0.30 14.53
CA GLY A 623 -14.86 0.82 13.16
C GLY A 623 -14.87 2.36 13.13
N ILE A 624 -14.34 2.92 12.03
CA ILE A 624 -14.24 4.36 11.76
C ILE A 624 -15.61 5.04 11.61
N PHE A 625 -16.59 4.36 11.03
CA PHE A 625 -17.96 4.79 10.82
C PHE A 625 -18.95 4.14 11.80
N GLY A 626 -20.17 4.67 11.91
CA GLY A 626 -21.23 4.05 12.73
C GLY A 626 -21.75 2.73 12.16
N LYS A 627 -22.67 2.07 12.87
CA LYS A 627 -23.37 0.85 12.38
C LYS A 627 -24.19 1.11 11.10
N GLU A 628 -24.44 2.38 10.79
CA GLU A 628 -25.11 2.83 9.57
C GLU A 628 -24.25 2.68 8.30
N ASN A 629 -22.92 2.60 8.42
CA ASN A 629 -22.01 2.38 7.27
C ASN A 629 -21.10 1.15 7.52
N PRO A 630 -21.68 -0.05 7.70
CA PRO A 630 -20.92 -1.27 8.00
C PRO A 630 -20.00 -1.64 6.83
N ASP A 631 -20.44 -1.41 5.60
CA ASP A 631 -19.67 -1.65 4.38
C ASP A 631 -18.40 -0.79 4.35
N LEU A 632 -18.48 0.49 4.74
CA LEU A 632 -17.35 1.42 4.78
C LEU A 632 -16.39 1.12 5.95
N ASN A 633 -16.91 0.58 7.05
CA ASN A 633 -16.10 0.09 8.17
C ASN A 633 -15.33 -1.18 7.87
N GLU A 634 -16.02 -2.15 7.28
CA GLU A 634 -15.42 -3.40 6.85
C GLU A 634 -14.38 -3.14 5.75
N MET A 635 -14.72 -2.23 4.83
CA MET A 635 -13.82 -1.66 3.83
C MET A 635 -12.53 -1.12 4.47
N LEU A 636 -12.67 -0.23 5.46
CA LEU A 636 -11.54 0.35 6.17
C LEU A 636 -10.75 -0.73 6.94
N MET A 637 -11.39 -1.64 7.66
CA MET A 637 -10.68 -2.75 8.32
C MET A 637 -9.92 -3.66 7.34
N ARG A 638 -10.41 -3.83 6.11
CA ARG A 638 -9.73 -4.59 5.04
C ARG A 638 -8.54 -3.84 4.43
N LEU A 639 -8.60 -2.50 4.31
CA LEU A 639 -7.46 -1.66 3.92
C LEU A 639 -6.33 -1.65 4.96
N ALA A 640 -6.66 -1.83 6.24
CA ALA A 640 -5.69 -1.98 7.32
C ALA A 640 -4.96 -3.37 7.31
N GLY A 641 -5.26 -4.23 6.33
CA GLY A 641 -4.91 -5.64 6.27
C GLY A 641 -3.79 -6.02 5.28
N ASP A 642 -2.58 -6.26 5.81
CA ASP A 642 -1.48 -7.10 5.31
C ASP A 642 -0.99 -6.82 3.88
N ASP A 643 -0.60 -5.58 3.59
CA ASP A 643 0.32 -5.35 2.46
C ASP A 643 1.75 -5.79 2.86
N GLU A 644 2.12 -6.98 2.40
CA GLU A 644 3.41 -7.65 2.57
C GLU A 644 4.51 -7.10 1.63
N GLU A 645 4.45 -5.83 1.21
CA GLU A 645 5.56 -5.23 0.46
C GLU A 645 6.53 -4.51 1.39
N GLU A 646 7.60 -5.21 1.78
CA GLU A 646 8.80 -4.59 2.33
C GLU A 646 9.34 -3.55 1.34
N GLY A 647 9.13 -2.27 1.66
CA GLY A 647 9.82 -1.15 1.00
C GLY A 647 8.95 -0.12 0.31
N VAL A 648 7.62 -0.25 0.31
CA VAL A 648 6.70 0.83 -0.10
C VAL A 648 5.81 1.16 1.10
N ILE A 649 5.85 2.41 1.53
CA ILE A 649 5.04 2.93 2.64
C ILE A 649 3.57 2.87 2.19
N ALA A 650 2.88 1.78 2.51
CA ALA A 650 1.46 1.57 2.23
C ALA A 650 0.65 1.28 3.52
N GLN A 651 1.20 1.63 4.71
CA GLN A 651 0.44 1.54 5.97
C GLN A 651 -0.59 2.66 6.11
N GLY A 652 -0.46 3.76 5.35
CA GLY A 652 -1.39 4.89 5.33
C GLY A 652 -2.57 4.77 4.36
N GLY A 653 -2.78 3.64 3.68
CA GLY A 653 -3.87 3.50 2.69
C GLY A 653 -5.25 3.81 3.28
N LEU A 654 -5.45 3.39 4.53
CA LEU A 654 -6.65 3.62 5.31
C LEU A 654 -6.87 5.10 5.64
N ALA A 655 -5.90 5.68 6.34
CA ALA A 655 -5.97 7.02 6.86
C ALA A 655 -5.99 8.03 5.71
N MET A 656 -5.20 7.79 4.66
CA MET A 656 -5.26 8.53 3.40
C MET A 656 -6.66 8.50 2.78
N THR A 657 -7.27 7.32 2.65
CA THR A 657 -8.60 7.19 2.03
C THR A 657 -9.66 7.91 2.86
N ALA A 658 -9.67 7.71 4.18
CA ALA A 658 -10.58 8.39 5.09
C ALA A 658 -10.38 9.91 5.06
N TYR A 659 -9.12 10.38 5.06
CA TYR A 659 -8.80 11.79 4.92
C TYR A 659 -9.26 12.38 3.58
N ASN A 660 -8.95 11.73 2.46
CA ASN A 660 -9.40 12.15 1.13
C ASN A 660 -10.93 12.26 1.08
N TYR A 661 -11.64 11.37 1.76
CA TYR A 661 -13.09 11.43 1.90
C TYR A 661 -13.57 12.67 2.67
N THR A 662 -12.86 13.10 3.73
CA THR A 662 -13.19 14.35 4.46
C THR A 662 -13.09 15.62 3.60
N GLN A 663 -12.35 15.56 2.48
CA GLN A 663 -12.11 16.69 1.59
C GLN A 663 -13.26 16.96 0.61
N PHE A 664 -14.25 16.06 0.51
CA PHE A 664 -15.45 16.30 -0.28
C PHE A 664 -16.40 17.28 0.43
N SER A 665 -17.08 18.13 -0.35
CA SER A 665 -18.04 19.10 0.18
C SER A 665 -19.37 18.45 0.60
N SER A 666 -19.67 17.24 0.12
CA SER A 666 -20.90 16.50 0.39
C SER A 666 -20.97 15.86 1.78
N ILE A 667 -19.84 15.77 2.50
CA ILE A 667 -19.80 15.16 3.84
C ILE A 667 -20.36 16.11 4.91
N SER A 668 -21.25 15.59 5.76
CA SER A 668 -21.81 16.38 6.85
C SER A 668 -20.75 16.70 7.93
N PRO A 669 -20.92 17.78 8.71
CA PRO A 669 -20.02 18.09 9.82
C PRO A 669 -19.92 16.96 10.85
N GLU A 670 -21.01 16.24 11.11
CA GLU A 670 -21.04 15.12 12.04
C GLU A 670 -20.23 13.91 11.53
N GLU A 671 -20.38 13.56 10.25
CA GLU A 671 -19.59 12.48 9.64
C GLU A 671 -18.10 12.82 9.60
N ARG A 672 -17.74 14.06 9.28
CA ARG A 672 -16.35 14.52 9.32
C ARG A 672 -15.75 14.37 10.72
N LEU A 673 -16.50 14.76 11.75
CA LEU A 673 -16.06 14.65 13.14
C LEU A 673 -15.89 13.18 13.57
N LYS A 674 -16.78 12.27 13.15
CA LYS A 674 -16.62 10.82 13.40
C LYS A 674 -15.35 10.25 12.76
N ILE A 675 -15.05 10.64 11.51
CA ILE A 675 -13.81 10.24 10.83
C ILE A 675 -12.60 10.79 11.57
N GLU A 676 -12.63 12.06 11.97
CA GLU A 676 -11.57 12.70 12.74
C GLU A 676 -11.28 11.95 14.04
N GLU A 677 -12.30 11.69 14.86
CA GLU A 677 -12.16 10.93 16.11
C GLU A 677 -11.63 9.51 15.89
N ALA A 678 -11.98 8.88 14.77
CA ALA A 678 -11.44 7.58 14.43
C ALA A 678 -9.96 7.67 14.02
N LEU A 679 -9.61 8.54 13.08
CA LEU A 679 -8.23 8.78 12.65
C LEU A 679 -7.31 9.07 13.85
N LEU A 680 -7.77 9.89 14.79
CA LEU A 680 -7.03 10.18 16.03
C LEU A 680 -6.76 8.91 16.86
N ARG A 681 -7.74 8.01 17.01
CA ARG A 681 -7.56 6.73 17.74
C ARG A 681 -6.60 5.76 17.03
N TYR A 682 -6.62 5.69 15.71
CA TYR A 682 -5.72 4.82 14.94
C TYR A 682 -4.26 5.30 15.05
N CYS A 683 -4.00 6.59 14.80
CA CYS A 683 -2.65 7.14 14.94
C CYS A 683 -2.14 7.11 16.40
N GLU A 684 -3.04 7.25 17.39
CA GLU A 684 -2.71 7.05 18.80
C GLU A 684 -2.18 5.64 19.07
N LEU A 685 -2.78 4.59 18.48
CA LEU A 685 -2.34 3.21 18.63
C LEU A 685 -0.91 3.00 18.11
N ASP A 686 -0.52 3.55 16.96
CA ASP A 686 0.83 3.30 16.42
C ASP A 686 1.93 3.90 17.31
N THR A 687 1.69 5.10 17.86
CA THR A 687 2.60 5.67 18.86
C THR A 687 2.63 4.89 20.18
N LEU A 688 1.49 4.35 20.62
CA LEU A 688 1.43 3.46 21.79
C LEU A 688 2.11 2.11 21.52
N ALA A 689 2.01 1.59 20.30
CA ALA A 689 2.67 0.35 19.90
C ALA A 689 4.20 0.48 19.97
N MET A 690 4.76 1.65 19.64
CA MET A 690 6.17 1.94 19.87
C MET A 690 6.53 1.98 21.36
N VAL A 691 5.65 2.51 22.22
CA VAL A 691 5.82 2.46 23.68
C VAL A 691 5.85 1.01 24.19
N MET A 692 4.86 0.20 23.79
CA MET A 692 4.77 -1.23 24.13
C MET A 692 6.00 -2.01 23.66
N LEU A 693 6.49 -1.71 22.45
CA LEU A 693 7.72 -2.29 21.90
C LEU A 693 8.93 -1.96 22.77
N VAL A 694 9.12 -0.69 23.14
CA VAL A 694 10.23 -0.27 24.01
C VAL A 694 10.14 -0.95 25.38
N GLN A 695 8.95 -1.00 25.99
CA GLN A 695 8.74 -1.72 27.25
C GLN A 695 9.07 -3.20 27.12
N GLY A 696 8.63 -3.85 26.04
CA GLY A 696 8.83 -5.27 25.80
C GLY A 696 10.31 -5.61 25.59
N LEU A 697 11.02 -4.81 24.79
CA LEU A 697 12.48 -4.96 24.61
C LEU A 697 13.21 -4.81 25.96
N MET A 698 12.82 -3.85 26.80
CA MET A 698 13.43 -3.66 28.12
C MET A 698 13.13 -4.82 29.08
N GLU A 699 11.91 -5.36 29.09
CA GLU A 699 11.58 -6.57 29.86
C GLU A 699 12.42 -7.77 29.41
N LEU A 700 12.53 -7.99 28.09
CA LEU A 700 13.30 -9.10 27.52
C LEU A 700 14.81 -9.00 27.83
N ARG A 701 15.33 -7.79 28.04
CA ARG A 701 16.70 -7.53 28.53
C ARG A 701 16.87 -7.70 30.04
N GLY A 702 15.82 -8.09 30.76
CA GLY A 702 15.83 -8.21 32.22
C GLY A 702 15.74 -6.86 32.96
N GLN A 703 15.30 -5.80 32.28
CA GLN A 703 15.15 -4.45 32.82
C GLN A 703 13.68 -3.97 32.71
N PRO A 704 12.70 -4.68 33.28
CA PRO A 704 11.29 -4.31 33.15
C PRO A 704 11.03 -2.90 33.71
N MET A 705 10.30 -2.09 32.96
CA MET A 705 9.92 -0.74 33.38
C MET A 705 8.78 -0.79 34.39
N LYS A 706 8.98 -0.15 35.54
CA LYS A 706 7.89 0.06 36.51
C LYS A 706 7.09 1.29 36.11
N ILE A 707 5.82 1.10 35.79
CA ILE A 707 4.94 2.20 35.38
C ILE A 707 4.39 2.91 36.61
N GLU A 708 4.39 4.25 36.57
CA GLU A 708 3.76 5.06 37.60
C GLU A 708 2.26 4.74 37.60
N THR A 709 1.76 4.30 38.75
CA THR A 709 0.34 4.01 38.93
C THR A 709 -0.18 4.86 40.07
N SER A 710 -1.37 5.42 39.88
CA SER A 710 -2.05 6.19 40.91
C SER A 710 -2.39 5.22 42.04
N SER A 711 -1.69 5.31 43.16
CA SER A 711 -2.11 4.66 44.40
C SER A 711 -3.43 5.29 44.83
N ILE A 712 -4.56 4.79 44.33
CA ILE A 712 -5.83 5.06 44.99
C ILE A 712 -5.70 4.37 46.35
N LEU A 713 -5.43 5.19 47.36
CA LEU A 713 -5.79 4.92 48.74
C LEU A 713 -7.26 4.50 48.74
N MET A 714 -7.49 3.19 48.66
CA MET A 714 -8.72 2.57 49.16
C MET A 714 -8.68 2.75 50.68
N LEU A 715 -8.97 3.96 51.13
CA LEU A 715 -9.45 4.20 52.48
C LEU A 715 -10.86 3.62 52.51
N ASN A 716 -10.94 2.39 53.03
CA ASN A 716 -12.19 1.75 53.46
C ASN A 716 -12.98 2.66 54.41
#